data_AF-A0A1F7PNB0-F1
#
_entry.id   AF-A0A1F7PNB0-F1
#
_cell.length_a   1.000
_cell.length_b   1.000
_cell.length_c   1.000
_cell.angle_alpha   90.00
_cell.angle_beta   90.00
_cell.angle_gamma   90.00
#
_symmetry.space_group_name_H-M   'P 1'
#
loop_
_entity.id
_entity.type
_entity.pdbx_description
1 polymer ?
#
loop_
_entity_poly.entity_id
_entity_poly.type
_entity_poly.pdbx_seq_one_letter_code
_entity_poly.pdbx_strand_id
1 'polypeptide(L)'
;MAVTGLDITTRETVLDGRAFGSAGAYEKIAGIIHFAVDPSHGLHRAITDLALAQRRPDGRVEFWADFYLLQPADPARSNRRVLLDIPNRGRKVALGTFNSAVRVPDPSAPEDFGNGFLMRHGWTVAWCGWQPDVPRQDGLMALGAPVAKGATGRLRCEWRPNARVDVLPLADRYHIPHPAADLYDPEAALTVREHAGAPAVAVPRSAWRFRRREGWSFVPDPSHINLAGGFEPGKIYDLVYRSQDPPVVGLGLLAVRDTAAFLRGGLAQDGNPCAGRIERAYGFGVSQSGRFLRHFLYLGLNEDEAGRQVFDAVIPHVAGARRGEFNMRFGQPSLNAKESVGSVFPFTDDDQADPVTGQRDSLLGRLRERRTTPRIFTINTSAEYWRGDASLIHTDVEGHADVAPPADVRIYLFAGTQHTPGALPPPAADPNTGGRGLHPFNVVDYAPLLRAALVNLDRWTTDGVEPPASVFPRLADRTAAAAESISAVFGAIPEMRFPDRIERPMHLDFGASFEQGIVSELPPKVGAPFATFVSAVDADGNEVAGIRPVELLAPLGTFTGWNPRHPSQGAPGDLMSMMGSTLPFARTAAERAASCDPRPSIAERYPSRADYLRCVREAAEALVAARHALAEDVEAMVERAAQQWDLFHHGLTSNPA
;
A
#
# COMPACT_ATOMS: atom_id res chain seq x y z
N MET A 1 16.63 23.86 10.61
CA MET A 1 15.43 23.21 10.07
C MET A 1 15.53 23.25 8.57
N ALA A 2 15.23 22.15 7.89
CA ALA A 2 15.29 22.05 6.44
C ALA A 2 14.12 22.75 5.73
N VAL A 3 12.97 22.89 6.38
CA VAL A 3 11.84 23.70 5.87
C VAL A 3 12.24 25.17 5.87
N THR A 4 12.11 25.83 4.72
CA THR A 4 12.43 27.25 4.53
C THR A 4 11.21 28.15 4.38
N GLY A 5 10.02 27.57 4.21
CA GLY A 5 8.78 28.33 4.14
C GLY A 5 7.56 27.47 3.80
N LEU A 6 6.38 28.01 4.06
CA LEU A 6 5.08 27.45 3.67
C LEU A 6 4.24 28.56 3.02
N ASP A 7 4.02 28.43 1.72
CA ASP A 7 3.17 29.34 0.95
C ASP A 7 1.72 28.85 1.01
N ILE A 8 0.92 29.44 1.89
CA ILE A 8 -0.51 29.09 2.02
C ILE A 8 -1.30 29.75 0.88
N THR A 9 -1.93 28.92 0.05
CA THR A 9 -2.81 29.37 -1.04
C THR A 9 -4.28 29.29 -0.66
N THR A 10 -4.64 28.41 0.27
CA THR A 10 -6.02 28.23 0.74
C THR A 10 -6.05 28.11 2.25
N ARG A 11 -6.97 28.85 2.88
CA ARG A 11 -7.34 28.67 4.29
C ARG A 11 -8.83 28.88 4.45
N GLU A 12 -9.55 27.82 4.81
CA GLU A 12 -11.01 27.81 4.80
C GLU A 12 -11.56 27.09 6.03
N THR A 13 -12.76 27.49 6.45
CA THR A 13 -13.50 26.74 7.46
C THR A 13 -14.19 25.55 6.78
N VAL A 14 -14.02 24.36 7.35
CA VAL A 14 -14.63 23.13 6.84
C VAL A 14 -16.13 23.12 7.14
N LEU A 15 -16.95 22.76 6.14
CA LEU A 15 -18.41 22.59 6.26
C LEU A 15 -19.12 23.80 6.90
N ASP A 16 -18.72 25.02 6.54
CA ASP A 16 -19.27 26.28 7.08
C ASP A 16 -19.27 26.34 8.63
N GLY A 17 -18.31 25.68 9.26
CA GLY A 17 -18.16 25.66 10.72
C GLY A 17 -18.99 24.59 11.43
N ARG A 18 -19.59 23.65 10.69
CA ARG A 18 -20.26 22.49 11.28
C ARG A 18 -19.28 21.72 12.15
N ALA A 19 -19.70 21.44 13.39
CA ALA A 19 -18.86 20.76 14.37
C ALA A 19 -18.75 19.25 14.13
N PHE A 20 -17.56 18.70 14.34
CA PHE A 20 -17.31 17.26 14.44
C PHE A 20 -17.28 16.83 15.91
N GLY A 21 -18.46 16.55 16.47
CA GLY A 21 -18.58 16.13 17.88
C GLY A 21 -17.94 17.15 18.84
N SER A 22 -17.19 16.65 19.82
CA SER A 22 -16.50 17.49 20.82
C SER A 22 -15.30 18.26 20.26
N ALA A 23 -14.71 17.83 19.15
CA ALA A 23 -13.57 18.49 18.53
C ALA A 23 -13.92 19.87 17.92
N GLY A 24 -15.21 20.14 17.70
CA GLY A 24 -15.68 21.43 17.18
C GLY A 24 -15.50 21.57 15.66
N ALA A 25 -15.49 22.80 15.18
CA ALA A 25 -15.26 23.13 13.78
C ALA A 25 -13.80 22.84 13.38
N TYR A 26 -13.57 22.60 12.09
CA TYR A 26 -12.25 22.37 11.52
C TYR A 26 -11.89 23.47 10.52
N GLU A 27 -10.60 23.70 10.35
CA GLU A 27 -10.06 24.48 9.24
C GLU A 27 -9.24 23.59 8.29
N LYS A 28 -9.24 23.97 7.02
CA LYS A 28 -8.48 23.38 5.92
C LYS A 28 -7.41 24.37 5.49
N ILE A 29 -6.16 23.94 5.39
CA ILE A 29 -5.03 24.74 4.90
C ILE A 29 -4.35 23.98 3.77
N ALA A 30 -4.16 24.62 2.61
CA ALA A 30 -3.44 24.05 1.47
C ALA A 30 -2.42 25.05 0.92
N GLY A 31 -1.35 24.54 0.32
CA GLY A 31 -0.24 25.36 -0.15
C GLY A 31 0.96 24.57 -0.64
N ILE A 32 2.10 25.23 -0.71
CA ILE A 32 3.40 24.64 -1.08
C ILE A 32 4.37 24.79 0.08
N ILE A 33 4.95 23.68 0.54
CA ILE A 33 6.03 23.69 1.53
C ILE A 33 7.38 23.58 0.83
N HIS A 34 8.33 24.44 1.23
CA HIS A 34 9.65 24.57 0.61
C HIS A 34 10.75 24.06 1.54
N PHE A 35 11.76 23.42 0.94
CA PHE A 35 12.88 22.81 1.66
C PHE A 35 14.23 23.23 1.06
N ALA A 36 15.26 23.27 1.91
CA ALA A 36 16.65 23.43 1.48
C ALA A 36 17.57 22.57 2.35
N VAL A 37 18.10 21.48 1.79
CA VAL A 37 18.94 20.51 2.52
C VAL A 37 20.41 20.62 2.16
N ASP A 38 21.29 20.41 3.13
CA ASP A 38 22.73 20.30 2.88
C ASP A 38 23.07 18.89 2.38
N PRO A 39 23.58 18.72 1.14
CA PRO A 39 23.91 17.41 0.59
C PRO A 39 25.08 16.71 1.31
N SER A 40 25.87 17.45 2.10
CA SER A 40 26.99 16.90 2.89
C SER A 40 26.59 16.46 4.30
N HIS A 41 25.36 16.78 4.74
CA HIS A 41 24.88 16.43 6.07
C HIS A 41 24.85 14.90 6.26
N GLY A 42 25.25 14.44 7.44
CA GLY A 42 25.41 13.01 7.73
C GLY A 42 24.14 12.19 7.53
N LEU A 43 22.97 12.75 7.83
CA LEU A 43 21.65 12.13 7.63
C LEU A 43 21.24 12.02 6.15
N HIS A 44 21.85 12.78 5.25
CA HIS A 44 21.49 12.82 3.83
C HIS A 44 22.39 11.95 2.97
N ARG A 45 23.46 11.38 3.54
CA ARG A 45 24.41 10.51 2.83
C ARG A 45 23.76 9.30 2.14
N ALA A 46 22.65 8.81 2.70
CA ALA A 46 21.91 7.70 2.13
C ALA A 46 21.06 8.10 0.91
N ILE A 47 20.83 9.39 0.66
CA ILE A 47 19.97 9.84 -0.44
C ILE A 47 20.74 9.78 -1.77
N THR A 48 20.31 8.87 -2.64
CA THR A 48 20.93 8.65 -3.94
C THR A 48 20.85 9.89 -4.81
N ASP A 49 21.95 10.17 -5.52
CA ASP A 49 22.10 11.29 -6.46
C ASP A 49 21.93 12.70 -5.88
N LEU A 50 21.75 12.86 -4.56
CA LEU A 50 21.62 14.18 -3.93
C LEU A 50 22.83 15.09 -4.21
N ALA A 51 24.04 14.51 -4.23
CA ALA A 51 25.26 15.24 -4.53
C ALA A 51 25.31 15.78 -5.98
N LEU A 52 24.55 15.17 -6.90
CA LEU A 52 24.44 15.54 -8.32
C LEU A 52 23.33 16.58 -8.57
N ALA A 53 22.47 16.84 -7.60
CA ALA A 53 21.44 17.85 -7.70
C ALA A 53 22.04 19.26 -7.88
N GLN A 54 21.34 20.12 -8.62
CA GLN A 54 21.68 21.54 -8.67
C GLN A 54 21.59 22.16 -7.28
N ARG A 55 22.59 23.01 -6.95
CA ARG A 55 22.70 23.67 -5.65
C ARG A 55 22.49 25.18 -5.77
N ARG A 56 21.94 25.78 -4.73
CA ARG A 56 21.94 27.23 -4.48
C ARG A 56 23.36 27.76 -4.30
N PRO A 57 23.57 29.10 -4.39
CA PRO A 57 24.84 29.73 -4.01
C PRO A 57 25.30 29.43 -2.57
N ASP A 58 24.36 29.12 -1.66
CA ASP A 58 24.65 28.71 -0.27
C ASP A 58 25.04 27.23 -0.12
N GLY A 59 25.09 26.48 -1.24
CA GLY A 59 25.47 25.07 -1.27
C GLY A 59 24.34 24.08 -0.99
N ARG A 60 23.12 24.53 -0.66
CA ARG A 60 21.97 23.67 -0.37
C ARG A 60 21.23 23.24 -1.64
N VAL A 61 20.53 22.11 -1.55
CA VAL A 61 19.63 21.59 -2.60
C VAL A 61 18.20 21.99 -2.25
N GLU A 62 17.54 22.71 -3.16
CA GLU A 62 16.15 23.11 -3.02
C GLU A 62 15.19 22.08 -3.60
N PHE A 63 14.03 21.97 -2.97
CA PHE A 63 12.88 21.28 -3.51
C PHE A 63 11.61 21.75 -2.78
N TRP A 64 10.45 21.34 -3.27
CA TRP A 64 9.16 21.71 -2.67
C TRP A 64 8.17 20.56 -2.77
N ALA A 65 7.12 20.62 -1.96
CA ALA A 65 6.02 19.65 -1.99
C ALA A 65 4.67 20.35 -1.89
N ASP A 66 3.64 19.77 -2.51
CA ASP A 66 2.26 20.12 -2.19
C ASP A 66 1.99 19.82 -0.71
N PHE A 67 1.26 20.72 -0.04
CA PHE A 67 0.91 20.63 1.37
C PHE A 67 -0.60 20.73 1.57
N TYR A 68 -1.13 19.92 2.48
CA TYR A 68 -2.53 19.98 2.89
C TYR A 68 -2.68 19.63 4.36
N LEU A 69 -3.59 20.29 5.07
CA LEU A 69 -3.81 20.13 6.49
C LEU A 69 -5.29 20.31 6.83
N LEU A 70 -5.80 19.41 7.67
CA LEU A 70 -7.05 19.56 8.40
C LEU A 70 -6.73 19.62 9.89
N GLN A 71 -7.20 20.65 10.58
CA GLN A 71 -7.00 20.76 12.04
C GLN A 71 -8.24 21.35 12.73
N PRO A 72 -8.46 21.03 14.02
CA PRO A 72 -9.47 21.72 14.82
C PRO A 72 -9.23 23.24 14.81
N ALA A 73 -10.30 24.01 14.60
CA ALA A 73 -10.24 25.47 14.60
C ALA A 73 -9.92 26.02 16.00
N ASP A 74 -10.42 25.33 17.05
CA ASP A 74 -10.08 25.59 18.45
C ASP A 74 -8.96 24.60 18.89
N PRO A 75 -7.72 25.07 19.11
CA PRO A 75 -6.62 24.20 19.50
C PRO A 75 -6.84 23.47 20.83
N ALA A 76 -7.68 24.00 21.73
CA ALA A 76 -7.99 23.37 23.01
C ALA A 76 -8.84 22.10 22.86
N ARG A 77 -9.45 21.90 21.68
CA ARG A 77 -10.26 20.72 21.35
C ARG A 77 -9.51 19.70 20.50
N SER A 78 -8.26 19.98 20.15
CA SER A 78 -7.40 19.03 19.48
C SER A 78 -6.94 17.93 20.45
N ASN A 79 -6.76 16.73 19.92
CA ASN A 79 -6.04 15.69 20.65
C ASN A 79 -4.52 15.95 20.68
N ARG A 80 -4.01 17.00 20.02
CA ARG A 80 -2.58 17.36 19.98
C ARG A 80 -1.68 16.33 19.27
N ARG A 81 -2.27 15.42 18.49
CA ARG A 81 -1.54 14.50 17.61
C ARG A 81 -1.69 14.96 16.16
N VAL A 82 -0.60 14.85 15.40
CA VAL A 82 -0.68 14.90 13.93
C VAL A 82 -0.59 13.49 13.36
N LEU A 83 -1.55 13.15 12.50
CA LEU A 83 -1.46 12.01 11.59
C LEU A 83 -0.98 12.53 10.24
N LEU A 84 0.29 12.32 9.92
CA LEU A 84 0.84 12.61 8.60
C LEU A 84 0.54 11.42 7.69
N ASP A 85 -0.48 11.57 6.86
CA ASP A 85 -0.82 10.61 5.82
C ASP A 85 0.08 10.85 4.60
N ILE A 86 0.84 9.83 4.24
CA ILE A 86 1.75 9.88 3.10
C ILE A 86 0.94 9.55 1.84
N PRO A 87 0.72 10.52 0.93
CA PRO A 87 -0.14 10.32 -0.22
C PRO A 87 0.27 9.09 -1.05
N ASN A 88 -0.70 8.23 -1.38
CA ASN A 88 -0.46 7.08 -2.25
C ASN A 88 -0.69 7.50 -3.71
N ARG A 89 0.40 7.59 -4.49
CA ARG A 89 0.37 8.08 -5.88
C ARG A 89 -0.32 9.45 -5.98
N GLY A 90 0.04 10.32 -5.03
CA GLY A 90 -0.51 11.67 -4.87
C GLY A 90 -1.90 11.76 -4.25
N ARG A 91 -2.55 10.64 -3.92
CA ARG A 91 -3.90 10.65 -3.33
C ARG A 91 -3.85 10.64 -1.80
N LYS A 92 -4.69 11.47 -1.18
CA LYS A 92 -5.00 11.44 0.25
C LYS A 92 -5.82 10.18 0.55
N VAL A 93 -5.40 9.36 1.51
CA VAL A 93 -6.05 8.05 1.79
C VAL A 93 -6.61 7.95 3.20
N ALA A 94 -6.12 8.71 4.17
CA ALA A 94 -6.53 8.62 5.57
C ALA A 94 -8.04 8.78 5.79
N LEU A 95 -8.70 9.73 5.12
CA LEU A 95 -10.15 9.91 5.27
C LEU A 95 -10.94 8.71 4.72
N GLY A 96 -10.55 8.19 3.55
CA GLY A 96 -11.19 7.00 3.00
C GLY A 96 -10.98 5.76 3.86
N THR A 97 -9.81 5.64 4.48
CA THR A 97 -9.43 4.47 5.28
C THR A 97 -10.00 4.50 6.70
N PHE A 98 -9.89 5.62 7.42
CA PHE A 98 -10.34 5.73 8.81
C PHE A 98 -11.77 6.22 8.94
N ASN A 99 -12.19 7.19 8.10
CA ASN A 99 -13.55 7.71 8.18
C ASN A 99 -14.54 6.96 7.28
N SER A 100 -14.08 5.96 6.52
CA SER A 100 -14.90 5.27 5.51
C SER A 100 -15.52 6.24 4.49
N ALA A 101 -14.81 7.33 4.16
CA ALA A 101 -15.27 8.37 3.26
C ALA A 101 -15.03 8.03 1.78
N VAL A 102 -15.78 8.67 0.90
CA VAL A 102 -15.43 8.70 -0.52
C VAL A 102 -14.09 9.42 -0.71
N ARG A 103 -13.26 8.93 -1.63
CA ARG A 103 -11.95 9.52 -1.85
C ARG A 103 -12.05 10.68 -2.83
N VAL A 104 -11.83 11.89 -2.33
CA VAL A 104 -11.75 13.12 -3.12
C VAL A 104 -10.40 13.83 -2.91
N PRO A 105 -9.90 14.58 -3.91
CA PRO A 105 -8.65 15.33 -3.75
C PRO A 105 -8.78 16.51 -2.79
N ASP A 106 -9.97 17.12 -2.69
CA ASP A 106 -10.22 18.27 -1.81
C ASP A 106 -11.57 18.12 -1.05
N PRO A 107 -11.56 17.52 0.16
CA PRO A 107 -12.78 17.30 0.94
C PRO A 107 -13.45 18.64 1.33
N SER A 108 -14.71 18.78 0.95
CA SER A 108 -15.49 20.03 1.12
C SER A 108 -16.98 19.80 1.43
N ALA A 109 -17.53 18.63 1.09
CA ALA A 109 -18.92 18.25 1.40
C ALA A 109 -18.98 17.25 2.58
N PRO A 110 -20.11 17.14 3.30
CA PRO A 110 -20.24 16.25 4.46
C PRO A 110 -19.82 14.79 4.18
N GLU A 111 -20.20 14.26 3.02
CA GLU A 111 -19.89 12.92 2.52
C GLU A 111 -18.39 12.66 2.32
N ASP A 112 -17.60 13.71 2.04
CA ASP A 112 -16.13 13.61 1.90
C ASP A 112 -15.43 13.32 3.25
N PHE A 113 -16.16 13.47 4.36
CA PHE A 113 -15.67 13.16 5.70
C PHE A 113 -16.21 11.84 6.25
N GLY A 114 -17.09 11.14 5.53
CA GLY A 114 -17.65 9.85 5.94
C GLY A 114 -18.27 9.88 7.34
N ASN A 115 -17.89 8.93 8.20
CA ASN A 115 -18.30 8.91 9.60
C ASN A 115 -17.58 9.94 10.49
N GLY A 116 -16.64 10.70 9.93
CA GLY A 116 -15.89 11.75 10.62
C GLY A 116 -14.97 11.26 11.74
N PHE A 117 -14.61 9.97 11.81
CA PHE A 117 -13.84 9.37 12.92
C PHE A 117 -12.62 10.21 13.33
N LEU A 118 -11.68 10.46 12.42
CA LEU A 118 -10.47 11.25 12.73
C LEU A 118 -10.83 12.65 13.26
N MET A 119 -11.86 13.28 12.69
CA MET A 119 -12.26 14.64 13.07
C MET A 119 -12.94 14.66 14.45
N ARG A 120 -13.86 13.72 14.71
CA ARG A 120 -14.55 13.59 16.00
C ARG A 120 -13.58 13.29 17.15
N HIS A 121 -12.48 12.61 16.86
CA HIS A 121 -11.39 12.30 17.81
C HIS A 121 -10.31 13.39 17.87
N GLY A 122 -10.52 14.56 17.24
CA GLY A 122 -9.68 15.74 17.42
C GLY A 122 -8.32 15.69 16.73
N TRP A 123 -8.12 14.77 15.78
CA TRP A 123 -6.85 14.64 15.07
C TRP A 123 -6.58 15.86 14.19
N THR A 124 -5.33 16.31 14.19
CA THR A 124 -4.78 17.08 13.07
C THR A 124 -4.33 16.07 12.01
N VAL A 125 -4.79 16.21 10.77
CA VAL A 125 -4.42 15.32 9.65
C VAL A 125 -3.70 16.14 8.61
N ALA A 126 -2.47 15.73 8.27
CA ALA A 126 -1.61 16.45 7.34
C ALA A 126 -1.20 15.54 6.17
N TRP A 127 -0.85 16.17 5.05
CA TRP A 127 -0.31 15.50 3.88
C TRP A 127 0.84 16.31 3.30
N CYS A 128 1.84 15.60 2.79
CA CYS A 128 2.98 16.16 2.05
C CYS A 128 3.17 15.39 0.75
N GLY A 129 3.19 16.09 -0.38
CA GLY A 129 3.65 15.51 -1.64
C GLY A 129 5.08 14.99 -1.49
N TRP A 130 5.36 13.78 -1.97
CA TRP A 130 6.69 13.16 -1.82
C TRP A 130 7.18 12.48 -3.10
N GLN A 131 6.27 12.21 -4.03
CA GLN A 131 6.55 11.45 -5.23
C GLN A 131 6.74 12.43 -6.42
N PRO A 132 7.89 12.42 -7.11
CA PRO A 132 8.19 13.38 -8.18
C PRO A 132 7.53 13.06 -9.52
N ASP A 133 7.16 11.79 -9.76
CA ASP A 133 6.54 11.31 -11.00
C ASP A 133 5.00 11.34 -10.96
N VAL A 134 4.40 11.95 -9.94
CA VAL A 134 2.94 12.17 -9.90
C VAL A 134 2.55 13.25 -10.93
N PRO A 135 1.60 12.99 -11.84
CA PRO A 135 1.09 14.02 -12.74
C PRO A 135 0.43 15.16 -12.00
N ARG A 136 0.68 16.39 -12.44
CA ARG A 136 0.13 17.61 -11.84
C ARG A 136 -1.27 17.93 -12.36
N GLN A 137 -2.23 17.09 -12.00
CA GLN A 137 -3.64 17.22 -12.38
C GLN A 137 -4.54 16.64 -11.29
N ASP A 138 -5.84 16.92 -11.38
CA ASP A 138 -6.88 16.29 -10.56
C ASP A 138 -6.67 16.41 -9.03
N GLY A 139 -5.94 17.45 -8.60
CA GLY A 139 -5.60 17.69 -7.19
C GLY A 139 -4.68 16.64 -6.56
N LEU A 140 -3.95 15.87 -7.37
CA LEU A 140 -2.91 14.95 -6.89
C LEU A 140 -1.73 15.74 -6.29
N MET A 141 -1.22 15.25 -5.17
CA MET A 141 -0.07 15.85 -4.47
C MET A 141 1.25 15.31 -5.00
N ALA A 142 2.16 16.19 -5.38
CA ALA A 142 3.44 15.89 -5.98
C ALA A 142 4.61 16.53 -5.22
N LEU A 143 5.80 16.04 -5.53
CA LEU A 143 7.07 16.64 -5.13
C LEU A 143 7.70 17.34 -6.34
N GLY A 144 8.14 18.58 -6.16
CA GLY A 144 9.05 19.25 -7.09
C GLY A 144 10.50 18.93 -6.75
N ALA A 145 11.03 17.82 -7.25
CA ALA A 145 12.44 17.45 -7.06
C ALA A 145 13.35 18.03 -8.16
N PRO A 146 14.56 18.51 -7.84
CA PRO A 146 15.59 18.80 -8.82
C PRO A 146 16.05 17.52 -9.54
N VAL A 147 16.64 17.71 -10.72
CA VAL A 147 17.23 16.63 -11.51
C VAL A 147 18.72 16.45 -11.20
N ALA A 148 19.17 15.20 -11.23
CA ALA A 148 20.59 14.83 -11.20
C ALA A 148 21.19 15.02 -12.59
N LYS A 149 21.52 16.27 -12.93
CA LYS A 149 21.97 16.65 -14.28
C LYS A 149 23.23 15.91 -14.70
N GLY A 150 23.23 15.35 -15.91
CA GLY A 150 24.31 14.57 -16.50
C GLY A 150 24.33 13.09 -16.07
N ALA A 151 23.49 12.69 -15.11
CA ALA A 151 23.38 11.27 -14.76
C ALA A 151 22.66 10.52 -15.89
N THR A 152 23.22 9.39 -16.30
CA THR A 152 22.66 8.49 -17.30
C THR A 152 22.61 7.07 -16.76
N GLY A 153 21.79 6.22 -17.37
CA GLY A 153 21.68 4.82 -16.98
C GLY A 153 20.55 4.10 -17.70
N ARG A 154 20.45 2.80 -17.44
CA ARG A 154 19.35 1.97 -17.92
C ARG A 154 18.26 1.90 -16.85
N LEU A 155 17.01 1.80 -17.28
CA LEU A 155 15.88 1.45 -16.43
C LEU A 155 14.99 0.41 -17.10
N ARG A 156 14.07 -0.15 -16.32
CA ARG A 156 13.12 -1.18 -16.76
C ARG A 156 11.69 -0.68 -16.59
N CYS A 157 10.86 -0.88 -17.60
CA CYS A 157 9.41 -0.79 -17.48
C CYS A 157 8.79 -2.17 -17.69
N GLU A 158 7.85 -2.55 -16.81
CA GLU A 158 7.07 -3.78 -16.92
C GLU A 158 5.59 -3.42 -17.10
N TRP A 159 4.92 -4.06 -18.06
CA TRP A 159 3.48 -3.90 -18.27
C TRP A 159 2.77 -5.22 -18.41
N ARG A 160 1.54 -5.24 -17.90
CA ARG A 160 0.59 -6.34 -18.09
C ARG A 160 -0.77 -5.78 -18.47
N PRO A 161 -1.04 -5.53 -19.76
CA PRO A 161 -2.29 -4.89 -20.15
C PRO A 161 -3.48 -5.83 -19.91
N ASN A 162 -4.63 -5.26 -19.57
CA ASN A 162 -5.89 -6.00 -19.37
C ASN A 162 -6.73 -6.09 -20.66
N ALA A 163 -6.34 -5.35 -21.70
CA ALA A 163 -6.98 -5.32 -23.02
C ALA A 163 -5.89 -5.17 -24.09
N ARG A 164 -6.22 -5.48 -25.35
CA ARG A 164 -5.30 -5.22 -26.46
C ARG A 164 -5.11 -3.71 -26.62
N VAL A 165 -3.85 -3.27 -26.62
CA VAL A 165 -3.44 -1.88 -26.87
C VAL A 165 -2.21 -1.89 -27.75
N ASP A 166 -1.90 -0.80 -28.43
CA ASP A 166 -0.76 -0.73 -29.35
C ASP A 166 0.29 0.28 -28.91
N VAL A 167 -0.04 1.14 -27.96
CA VAL A 167 0.85 2.09 -27.34
C VAL A 167 0.76 1.94 -25.82
N LEU A 168 1.91 1.93 -25.17
CA LEU A 168 2.02 1.99 -23.71
C LEU A 168 2.93 3.17 -23.31
N PRO A 169 2.61 3.90 -22.23
CA PRO A 169 3.51 4.92 -21.67
C PRO A 169 4.72 4.26 -21.01
N LEU A 170 5.89 4.92 -21.06
CA LEU A 170 7.13 4.52 -20.36
C LEU A 170 7.09 4.82 -18.85
N ALA A 171 5.95 4.56 -18.24
CA ALA A 171 5.69 4.76 -16.82
C ALA A 171 4.79 3.63 -16.30
N ASP A 172 4.89 3.33 -15.00
CA ASP A 172 3.87 2.54 -14.33
C ASP A 172 2.57 3.34 -14.19
N ARG A 173 1.49 2.75 -14.70
CA ARG A 173 0.13 3.33 -14.71
C ARG A 173 0.07 4.63 -15.52
N TYR A 174 -0.20 5.75 -14.85
CA TYR A 174 -0.44 7.07 -15.44
C TYR A 174 0.62 8.09 -15.01
N HIS A 175 1.75 7.65 -14.44
CA HIS A 175 2.80 8.54 -13.92
C HIS A 175 3.63 9.20 -15.02
N ILE A 176 4.43 10.19 -14.63
CA ILE A 176 5.37 10.88 -15.52
C ILE A 176 6.53 9.91 -15.83
N PRO A 177 6.76 9.56 -17.11
CA PRO A 177 7.79 8.61 -17.50
C PRO A 177 9.20 9.21 -17.43
N HIS A 178 10.21 8.34 -17.31
CA HIS A 178 11.58 8.70 -17.66
C HIS A 178 11.74 8.61 -19.19
N PRO A 179 11.96 9.71 -19.92
CA PRO A 179 12.05 9.65 -21.37
C PRO A 179 13.26 8.83 -21.85
N ALA A 180 13.12 8.12 -22.96
CA ALA A 180 14.25 7.48 -23.63
C ALA A 180 15.27 8.55 -24.08
N ALA A 181 16.55 8.33 -23.77
CA ALA A 181 17.63 9.24 -24.17
C ALA A 181 17.86 9.23 -25.69
N ASP A 182 17.58 8.10 -26.34
CA ASP A 182 17.65 7.93 -27.79
C ASP A 182 16.49 7.06 -28.29
N LEU A 183 15.74 7.56 -29.28
CA LEU A 183 14.63 6.82 -29.93
C LEU A 183 15.11 5.61 -30.75
N TYR A 184 16.39 5.58 -31.07
CA TYR A 184 17.04 4.53 -31.86
C TYR A 184 18.05 3.73 -31.05
N ASP A 185 18.00 3.82 -29.71
CA ASP A 185 18.88 3.09 -28.79
C ASP A 185 19.04 1.62 -29.25
N PRO A 186 20.25 1.22 -29.68
CA PRO A 186 20.51 -0.14 -30.15
C PRO A 186 20.60 -1.15 -29.00
N GLU A 187 20.79 -0.67 -27.75
CA GLU A 187 20.82 -1.49 -26.55
C GLU A 187 19.42 -1.67 -25.94
N ALA A 188 18.42 -0.91 -26.38
CA ALA A 188 17.07 -1.04 -25.89
C ALA A 188 16.44 -2.37 -26.33
N ALA A 189 15.89 -3.11 -25.38
CA ALA A 189 15.40 -4.46 -25.56
C ALA A 189 14.00 -4.62 -24.97
N LEU A 190 13.07 -5.13 -25.78
CA LEU A 190 11.72 -5.52 -25.35
C LEU A 190 11.64 -7.04 -25.31
N THR A 191 11.12 -7.58 -24.21
CA THR A 191 10.80 -9.01 -24.06
C THR A 191 9.34 -9.19 -23.68
N VAL A 192 8.81 -10.38 -23.94
CA VAL A 192 7.45 -10.77 -23.57
C VAL A 192 7.46 -12.14 -22.90
N ARG A 193 6.63 -12.29 -21.86
CA ARG A 193 6.30 -13.54 -21.19
C ARG A 193 4.80 -13.80 -21.33
N GLU A 194 4.42 -15.05 -21.60
CA GLU A 194 3.00 -15.42 -21.76
C GLU A 194 2.20 -15.30 -20.45
N HIS A 195 2.83 -15.61 -19.32
CA HIS A 195 2.28 -15.51 -17.97
C HIS A 195 3.41 -15.45 -16.93
N ALA A 196 3.08 -15.32 -15.64
CA ALA A 196 4.07 -15.38 -14.58
C ALA A 196 4.86 -16.71 -14.63
N GLY A 197 6.20 -16.63 -14.51
CA GLY A 197 7.09 -17.78 -14.58
C GLY A 197 7.35 -18.37 -15.98
N ALA A 198 6.71 -17.85 -17.04
CA ALA A 198 7.05 -18.24 -18.41
C ALA A 198 8.42 -17.67 -18.83
N PRO A 199 9.17 -18.34 -19.72
CA PRO A 199 10.42 -17.82 -20.25
C PRO A 199 10.20 -16.49 -21.00
N ALA A 200 11.14 -15.56 -20.84
CA ALA A 200 11.13 -14.32 -21.59
C ALA A 200 11.56 -14.56 -23.04
N VAL A 201 10.78 -14.06 -23.99
CA VAL A 201 11.06 -14.12 -25.43
C VAL A 201 11.36 -12.71 -25.93
N ALA A 202 12.47 -12.54 -26.64
CA ALA A 202 12.82 -11.26 -27.24
C ALA A 202 11.82 -10.87 -28.34
N VAL A 203 11.30 -9.65 -28.27
CA VAL A 203 10.50 -9.06 -29.35
C VAL A 203 11.46 -8.38 -30.33
N PRO A 204 11.46 -8.75 -31.62
CA PRO A 204 12.40 -8.19 -32.60
C PRO A 204 12.39 -6.66 -32.59
N ARG A 205 13.58 -6.04 -32.57
CA ARG A 205 13.73 -4.57 -32.57
C ARG A 205 12.96 -3.89 -33.70
N SER A 206 12.80 -4.56 -34.84
CA SER A 206 12.04 -4.08 -36.00
C SER A 206 10.54 -4.00 -35.75
N ALA A 207 9.99 -4.71 -34.76
CA ALA A 207 8.55 -4.76 -34.47
C ALA A 207 8.04 -3.62 -33.58
N TRP A 208 8.92 -2.85 -32.92
CA TRP A 208 8.50 -1.79 -31.99
C TRP A 208 9.35 -0.52 -32.09
N ARG A 209 8.79 0.63 -31.72
CA ARG A 209 9.47 1.95 -31.75
C ARG A 209 9.02 2.83 -30.59
N PHE A 210 9.86 3.79 -30.20
CA PHE A 210 9.49 4.86 -29.28
C PHE A 210 8.63 5.90 -29.98
N ARG A 211 7.31 5.75 -29.86
CA ARG A 211 6.28 6.50 -30.58
C ARG A 211 4.98 6.51 -29.79
N ARG A 212 4.21 7.59 -29.93
CA ARG A 212 2.83 7.67 -29.45
C ARG A 212 1.84 7.71 -30.61
N ARG A 213 0.57 7.46 -30.31
CA ARG A 213 -0.52 7.68 -31.25
C ARG A 213 -0.85 9.17 -31.36
N GLU A 214 -1.10 9.62 -32.59
CA GLU A 214 -1.66 10.94 -32.88
C GLU A 214 -2.72 10.80 -33.99
N GLY A 215 -3.99 10.80 -33.59
CA GLY A 215 -5.09 10.42 -34.50
C GLY A 215 -4.88 9.02 -35.07
N TRP A 216 -4.82 8.93 -36.40
CA TRP A 216 -4.62 7.66 -37.13
C TRP A 216 -3.15 7.34 -37.41
N SER A 217 -2.20 8.17 -36.97
CA SER A 217 -0.78 7.99 -37.23
C SER A 217 0.02 7.76 -35.94
N PHE A 218 1.30 7.43 -36.12
CA PHE A 218 2.26 7.34 -35.02
C PHE A 218 3.37 8.36 -35.22
N VAL A 219 3.66 9.12 -34.17
CA VAL A 219 4.72 10.14 -34.17
C VAL A 219 5.83 9.74 -33.19
N PRO A 220 7.11 10.03 -33.49
CA PRO A 220 8.23 9.83 -32.57
C PRO A 220 7.96 10.45 -31.20
N ASP A 221 8.16 9.67 -30.14
CA ASP A 221 7.93 10.12 -28.76
C ASP A 221 8.79 9.32 -27.79
N PRO A 222 9.64 9.96 -26.97
CA PRO A 222 10.54 9.27 -26.06
C PRO A 222 9.84 8.75 -24.79
N SER A 223 8.54 9.03 -24.62
CA SER A 223 7.76 8.69 -23.42
C SER A 223 6.77 7.57 -23.65
N HIS A 224 6.72 7.00 -24.86
CA HIS A 224 5.81 5.92 -25.24
C HIS A 224 6.51 4.87 -26.08
N ILE A 225 6.02 3.63 -25.99
CA ILE A 225 6.40 2.53 -26.86
C ILE A 225 5.20 2.07 -27.68
N ASN A 226 5.41 1.89 -28.98
CA ASN A 226 4.46 1.27 -29.90
C ASN A 226 4.97 -0.10 -30.35
N LEU A 227 4.08 -1.10 -30.38
CA LEU A 227 4.34 -2.45 -30.88
C LEU A 227 3.45 -2.77 -32.09
N ALA A 228 4.06 -3.22 -33.19
CA ALA A 228 3.34 -3.73 -34.36
C ALA A 228 2.51 -4.98 -33.98
N GLY A 229 1.23 -5.00 -34.34
CA GLY A 229 0.28 -6.02 -33.88
C GLY A 229 -0.28 -5.79 -32.47
N GLY A 230 0.31 -4.86 -31.71
CA GLY A 230 -0.11 -4.47 -30.38
C GLY A 230 0.32 -5.41 -29.25
N PHE A 231 0.24 -4.89 -28.03
CA PHE A 231 0.39 -5.59 -26.77
C PHE A 231 -0.87 -6.39 -26.45
N GLU A 232 -0.69 -7.65 -26.05
CA GLU A 232 -1.77 -8.61 -25.83
C GLU A 232 -2.17 -8.69 -24.35
N PRO A 233 -3.47 -8.83 -24.04
CA PRO A 233 -3.94 -8.89 -22.67
C PRO A 233 -3.35 -10.09 -21.91
N GLY A 234 -2.93 -9.86 -20.68
CA GLY A 234 -2.44 -10.90 -19.78
C GLY A 234 -0.97 -11.29 -19.95
N LYS A 235 -0.34 -10.98 -21.10
CA LYS A 235 1.11 -11.11 -21.30
C LYS A 235 1.87 -10.06 -20.51
N ILE A 236 3.09 -10.37 -20.10
CA ILE A 236 3.97 -9.46 -19.36
C ILE A 236 5.06 -8.99 -20.30
N TYR A 237 5.13 -7.69 -20.53
CA TYR A 237 6.11 -7.05 -21.40
C TYR A 237 7.13 -6.31 -20.55
N ASP A 238 8.41 -6.52 -20.86
CA ASP A 238 9.52 -5.91 -20.14
C ASP A 238 10.43 -5.17 -21.13
N LEU A 239 10.55 -3.86 -20.95
CA LEU A 239 11.44 -3.00 -21.74
C LEU A 239 12.60 -2.52 -20.87
N VAL A 240 13.83 -2.73 -21.35
CA VAL A 240 15.03 -2.08 -20.82
C VAL A 240 15.53 -1.07 -21.85
N TYR A 241 15.82 0.16 -21.41
CA TYR A 241 16.28 1.24 -22.29
C TYR A 241 17.10 2.27 -21.50
N ARG A 242 17.83 3.15 -22.20
CA ARG A 242 18.61 4.22 -21.57
C ARG A 242 17.80 5.50 -21.36
N SER A 243 17.99 6.15 -20.21
CA SER A 243 17.48 7.49 -19.90
C SER A 243 18.57 8.37 -19.28
N GLN A 244 18.23 9.64 -19.01
CA GLN A 244 19.14 10.65 -18.50
C GLN A 244 18.42 11.66 -17.60
N ASP A 245 19.21 12.40 -16.81
CA ASP A 245 18.76 13.51 -15.96
C ASP A 245 17.58 13.16 -15.04
N PRO A 246 17.63 12.07 -14.25
CA PRO A 246 16.52 11.67 -13.40
C PRO A 246 16.25 12.68 -12.28
N PRO A 247 15.00 12.83 -11.82
CA PRO A 247 14.71 13.49 -10.55
C PRO A 247 15.44 12.79 -9.40
N VAL A 248 15.85 13.55 -8.39
CA VAL A 248 16.41 13.00 -7.15
C VAL A 248 15.26 12.45 -6.29
N VAL A 249 14.87 11.20 -6.56
CA VAL A 249 13.68 10.55 -5.98
C VAL A 249 13.71 10.54 -4.45
N GLY A 250 14.88 10.29 -3.86
CA GLY A 250 15.03 10.17 -2.40
C GLY A 250 14.73 11.46 -1.62
N LEU A 251 14.62 12.61 -2.27
CA LEU A 251 14.17 13.85 -1.60
C LEU A 251 12.74 13.75 -1.06
N GLY A 252 11.91 12.85 -1.60
CA GLY A 252 10.58 12.57 -1.03
C GLY A 252 10.64 12.06 0.41
N LEU A 253 11.67 11.29 0.76
CA LEU A 253 11.88 10.82 2.13
C LEU A 253 12.20 11.98 3.09
N LEU A 254 13.00 12.95 2.62
CA LEU A 254 13.32 14.14 3.41
C LEU A 254 12.12 15.08 3.52
N ALA A 255 11.33 15.25 2.45
CA ALA A 255 10.11 16.06 2.46
C ALA A 255 9.13 15.63 3.57
N VAL A 256 8.88 14.32 3.67
CA VAL A 256 7.99 13.75 4.69
C VAL A 256 8.58 13.93 6.10
N ARG A 257 9.87 13.62 6.27
CA ARG A 257 10.59 13.80 7.54
C ARG A 257 10.48 15.24 8.05
N ASP A 258 10.84 16.18 7.17
CA ASP A 258 11.02 17.58 7.54
C ASP A 258 9.67 18.29 7.69
N THR A 259 8.63 17.84 6.98
CA THR A 259 7.25 18.29 7.23
C THR A 259 6.77 17.88 8.61
N ALA A 260 6.96 16.63 9.01
CA ALA A 260 6.56 16.17 10.35
C ALA A 260 7.33 16.93 11.45
N ALA A 261 8.64 17.08 11.28
CA ALA A 261 9.48 17.85 12.22
C ALA A 261 9.05 19.33 12.30
N PHE A 262 8.72 19.95 11.17
CA PHE A 262 8.23 21.33 11.10
C PHE A 262 6.87 21.50 11.78
N LEU A 263 5.88 20.64 11.48
CA LEU A 263 4.56 20.74 12.10
C LEU A 263 4.63 20.57 13.63
N ARG A 264 5.50 19.67 14.12
CA ARG A 264 5.70 19.44 15.56
C ARG A 264 6.49 20.56 16.24
N GLY A 265 7.61 20.99 15.65
CA GLY A 265 8.61 21.80 16.33
C GLY A 265 8.86 23.20 15.78
N GLY A 266 8.31 23.56 14.61
CA GLY A 266 8.48 24.86 13.99
C GLY A 266 7.72 25.97 14.72
N LEU A 267 8.25 27.19 14.70
CA LEU A 267 7.65 28.33 15.40
C LEU A 267 6.63 29.04 14.50
N ALA A 268 5.75 29.84 15.12
CA ALA A 268 4.75 30.60 14.37
C ALA A 268 5.38 31.60 13.40
N GLN A 269 6.52 32.22 13.77
CA GLN A 269 7.26 33.12 12.88
C GLN A 269 7.87 32.43 11.65
N ASP A 270 8.03 31.10 11.70
CA ASP A 270 8.53 30.29 10.58
C ASP A 270 7.38 29.88 9.64
N GLY A 271 6.15 30.36 9.89
CA GLY A 271 4.97 30.03 9.12
C GLY A 271 4.30 28.70 9.50
N ASN A 272 4.65 28.09 10.64
CA ASN A 272 4.04 26.81 11.06
C ASN A 272 2.58 27.01 11.52
N PRO A 273 1.56 26.46 10.81
CA PRO A 273 0.15 26.58 11.21
C PRO A 273 -0.18 25.77 12.46
N CYS A 274 0.72 24.88 12.87
CA CYS A 274 0.60 23.97 14.02
C CYS A 274 1.49 24.39 15.21
N ALA A 275 2.10 25.57 15.18
CA ALA A 275 3.05 26.01 16.21
C ALA A 275 2.47 25.89 17.63
N GLY A 276 3.12 25.09 18.47
CA GLY A 276 2.70 24.84 19.86
C GLY A 276 1.44 23.96 20.02
N ARG A 277 0.87 23.43 18.93
CA ARG A 277 -0.36 22.63 18.94
C ARG A 277 -0.12 21.12 19.00
N ILE A 278 1.04 20.65 18.53
CA ILE A 278 1.33 19.22 18.34
C ILE A 278 2.31 18.73 19.41
N GLU A 279 1.96 17.63 20.08
CA GLU A 279 2.81 16.94 21.05
C GLU A 279 3.45 15.69 20.45
N ARG A 280 2.72 14.97 19.59
CA ARG A 280 3.16 13.72 18.98
C ARG A 280 2.84 13.66 17.48
N ALA A 281 3.70 12.99 16.72
CA ALA A 281 3.59 12.82 15.28
C ALA A 281 3.53 11.35 14.87
N TYR A 282 2.55 11.02 14.02
CA TYR A 282 2.21 9.66 13.61
C TYR A 282 2.34 9.59 12.09
N GLY A 283 3.09 8.61 11.58
CA GLY A 283 3.19 8.34 10.15
C GLY A 283 2.20 7.26 9.72
N PHE A 284 1.38 7.54 8.70
CA PHE A 284 0.47 6.55 8.11
C PHE A 284 0.71 6.43 6.61
N GLY A 285 0.70 5.19 6.11
CA GLY A 285 0.87 4.91 4.70
C GLY A 285 0.18 3.61 4.34
N VAL A 286 -0.38 3.57 3.12
CA VAL A 286 -1.13 2.44 2.59
C VAL A 286 -0.42 1.96 1.33
N SER A 287 -0.16 0.66 1.21
CA SER A 287 0.33 0.04 -0.02
C SER A 287 1.67 0.63 -0.49
N GLN A 288 1.69 1.50 -1.49
CA GLN A 288 2.89 2.22 -1.90
C GLN A 288 3.47 3.07 -0.76
N SER A 289 2.65 3.86 -0.07
CA SER A 289 3.13 4.70 1.03
C SER A 289 3.41 3.90 2.31
N GLY A 290 2.82 2.71 2.47
CA GLY A 290 3.24 1.74 3.49
C GLY A 290 4.64 1.19 3.22
N ARG A 291 4.94 0.82 1.96
CA ARG A 291 6.30 0.44 1.53
C ARG A 291 7.28 1.60 1.69
N PHE A 292 6.84 2.83 1.44
CA PHE A 292 7.65 4.03 1.68
C PHE A 292 8.03 4.15 3.15
N LEU A 293 7.08 3.97 4.07
CA LEU A 293 7.38 3.98 5.51
C LEU A 293 8.38 2.88 5.90
N ARG A 294 8.25 1.67 5.35
CA ARG A 294 9.26 0.61 5.57
C ARG A 294 10.64 1.04 5.07
N HIS A 295 10.74 1.66 3.90
CA HIS A 295 12.01 2.15 3.36
C HIS A 295 12.57 3.33 4.20
N PHE A 296 11.71 4.24 4.65
CA PHE A 296 12.05 5.35 5.53
C PHE A 296 12.66 4.87 6.85
N LEU A 297 12.04 3.86 7.47
CA LEU A 297 12.54 3.25 8.70
C LEU A 297 13.89 2.54 8.46
N TYR A 298 14.00 1.77 7.37
CA TYR A 298 15.24 1.09 6.97
C TYR A 298 16.43 2.05 6.83
N LEU A 299 16.23 3.22 6.20
CA LEU A 299 17.29 4.21 6.02
C LEU A 299 17.63 4.98 7.31
N GLY A 300 16.91 4.74 8.41
CA GLY A 300 17.15 5.41 9.69
C GLY A 300 16.74 6.88 9.69
N LEU A 301 15.71 7.24 8.92
CA LEU A 301 15.33 8.64 8.67
C LEU A 301 14.35 9.23 9.70
N ASN A 302 14.04 8.51 10.79
CA ASN A 302 13.17 9.01 11.86
C ASN A 302 13.85 10.02 12.81
N GLU A 303 14.74 10.85 12.29
CA GLU A 303 15.58 11.80 13.02
C GLU A 303 15.78 13.06 12.17
N ASP A 304 15.49 14.24 12.73
CA ASP A 304 15.72 15.51 12.05
C ASP A 304 17.18 15.99 12.12
N GLU A 305 17.52 17.07 11.41
CA GLU A 305 18.89 17.64 11.41
C GLU A 305 19.38 18.10 12.80
N ALA A 306 18.49 18.22 13.78
CA ALA A 306 18.84 18.58 15.16
C ALA A 306 18.95 17.35 16.09
N GLY A 307 18.85 16.14 15.55
CA GLY A 307 18.94 14.89 16.30
C GLY A 307 17.66 14.52 17.06
N ARG A 308 16.52 15.12 16.71
CA ARG A 308 15.24 14.85 17.37
C ARG A 308 14.46 13.78 16.61
N GLN A 309 13.83 12.87 17.34
CA GLN A 309 12.93 11.89 16.77
C GLN A 309 11.74 12.56 16.08
N VAL A 310 11.42 12.12 14.86
CA VAL A 310 10.38 12.74 14.03
C VAL A 310 8.99 12.17 14.33
N PHE A 311 8.80 10.88 14.12
CA PHE A 311 7.57 10.16 14.42
C PHE A 311 7.68 9.40 15.73
N ASP A 312 6.66 9.53 16.58
CA ASP A 312 6.51 8.72 17.80
C ASP A 312 5.88 7.35 17.48
N ALA A 313 5.06 7.29 16.43
CA ALA A 313 4.38 6.08 16.00
C ALA A 313 4.22 6.00 14.47
N VAL A 314 4.21 4.78 13.92
CA VAL A 314 4.09 4.53 12.47
C VAL A 314 3.18 3.34 12.19
N ILE A 315 2.33 3.45 11.16
CA ILE A 315 1.50 2.37 10.63
C ILE A 315 1.80 2.16 9.15
N PRO A 316 2.70 1.22 8.79
CA PRO A 316 2.82 0.71 7.43
C PRO A 316 1.65 -0.27 7.17
N HIS A 317 0.58 0.21 6.54
CA HIS A 317 -0.60 -0.60 6.20
C HIS A 317 -0.45 -1.21 4.80
N VAL A 318 -0.75 -2.51 4.69
CA VAL A 318 -0.74 -3.32 3.46
C VAL A 318 0.53 -3.16 2.61
N ALA A 319 1.67 -3.03 3.28
CA ALA A 319 2.98 -2.92 2.64
C ALA A 319 3.57 -4.30 2.28
N GLY A 320 3.13 -5.35 2.99
CA GLY A 320 3.79 -6.64 3.08
C GLY A 320 5.20 -6.51 3.66
N ALA A 321 6.14 -7.30 3.18
CA ALA A 321 7.57 -7.18 3.50
C ALA A 321 8.32 -6.19 2.62
N ARG A 322 7.68 -5.68 1.56
CA ARG A 322 8.36 -4.89 0.53
C ARG A 322 8.75 -3.48 0.97
N ARG A 323 9.81 -2.97 0.35
CA ARG A 323 10.14 -1.54 0.20
C ARG A 323 9.76 -1.10 -1.23
N GLY A 324 10.39 -0.07 -1.77
CA GLY A 324 10.17 0.33 -3.15
C GLY A 324 11.28 1.22 -3.69
N GLU A 325 11.15 1.58 -4.97
CA GLU A 325 12.11 2.40 -5.72
C GLU A 325 12.01 3.89 -5.34
N PHE A 326 12.17 4.16 -4.04
CA PHE A 326 11.97 5.48 -3.44
C PHE A 326 13.27 6.24 -3.22
N ASN A 327 14.41 5.58 -3.43
CA ASN A 327 15.74 6.16 -3.20
C ASN A 327 16.75 5.50 -4.13
N MET A 328 16.58 5.71 -5.43
CA MET A 328 17.50 5.20 -6.43
C MET A 328 17.45 5.99 -7.73
N ARG A 329 18.54 5.90 -8.49
CA ARG A 329 18.63 6.51 -9.81
C ARG A 329 17.59 5.89 -10.74
N PHE A 330 16.77 6.72 -11.38
CA PHE A 330 15.61 6.29 -12.19
C PHE A 330 14.58 5.44 -11.44
N GLY A 331 14.52 5.58 -10.10
CA GLY A 331 13.51 4.87 -9.32
C GLY A 331 12.10 5.25 -9.75
N GLN A 332 11.24 4.24 -9.90
CA GLN A 332 9.82 4.42 -10.25
C GLN A 332 8.96 4.10 -9.01
N PRO A 333 8.58 5.09 -8.18
CA PRO A 333 7.86 4.85 -6.93
C PRO A 333 6.54 4.10 -7.10
N SER A 334 5.86 4.23 -8.24
CA SER A 334 4.60 3.56 -8.53
C SER A 334 4.74 2.05 -8.82
N LEU A 335 5.95 1.61 -9.20
CA LEU A 335 6.26 0.26 -9.62
C LEU A 335 5.91 -0.79 -8.54
N ASN A 336 5.24 -1.85 -8.98
CA ASN A 336 4.87 -3.00 -8.16
C ASN A 336 5.29 -4.34 -8.78
N ALA A 337 6.08 -4.32 -9.87
CA ALA A 337 6.65 -5.49 -10.53
C ALA A 337 7.35 -6.42 -9.54
N LYS A 338 7.31 -7.73 -9.78
CA LYS A 338 7.88 -8.74 -8.87
C LYS A 338 9.39 -8.60 -8.72
N GLU A 339 10.07 -8.55 -9.86
CA GLU A 339 11.51 -8.44 -10.01
C GLU A 339 11.96 -6.97 -9.93
N SER A 340 11.55 -6.31 -8.85
CA SER A 340 11.92 -4.93 -8.56
C SER A 340 12.64 -4.83 -7.22
N VAL A 341 13.33 -3.71 -7.06
CA VAL A 341 14.17 -3.38 -5.90
C VAL A 341 13.38 -3.40 -4.59
N GLY A 342 12.06 -3.20 -4.67
CA GLY A 342 11.20 -3.28 -3.50
C GLY A 342 11.15 -4.65 -2.81
N SER A 343 11.67 -5.71 -3.43
CA SER A 343 11.58 -7.10 -2.94
C SER A 343 12.89 -7.66 -2.37
N VAL A 344 13.84 -6.80 -1.96
CA VAL A 344 15.15 -7.23 -1.44
C VAL A 344 15.17 -7.32 0.09
N PHE A 345 15.97 -8.26 0.62
CA PHE A 345 16.32 -8.41 2.05
C PHE A 345 16.93 -7.10 2.63
N PRO A 346 16.77 -6.78 3.93
CA PRO A 346 16.04 -7.49 4.99
C PRO A 346 14.53 -7.28 4.98
N PHE A 347 13.80 -8.22 5.58
CA PHE A 347 12.33 -8.20 5.69
C PHE A 347 11.82 -8.02 7.12
N THR A 348 12.51 -8.61 8.09
CA THR A 348 12.19 -8.58 9.52
C THR A 348 12.71 -7.31 10.20
N ASP A 349 12.10 -6.97 11.33
CA ASP A 349 12.44 -5.76 12.08
C ASP A 349 13.76 -5.89 12.86
N ASP A 350 14.13 -7.12 13.22
CA ASP A 350 15.38 -7.51 13.91
C ASP A 350 16.38 -8.16 12.98
N ASP A 351 17.64 -8.22 13.43
CA ASP A 351 18.74 -8.78 12.66
C ASP A 351 18.44 -10.23 12.29
N GLN A 352 18.49 -10.47 10.99
CA GLN A 352 18.39 -11.79 10.41
C GLN A 352 19.59 -12.01 9.50
N ALA A 353 19.98 -13.27 9.30
CA ALA A 353 20.94 -13.65 8.28
C ALA A 353 20.21 -14.23 7.07
N ASP A 354 20.67 -13.89 5.88
CA ASP A 354 20.33 -14.59 4.66
C ASP A 354 21.49 -15.54 4.28
N PRO A 355 21.33 -16.87 4.42
CA PRO A 355 22.39 -17.82 4.12
C PRO A 355 22.71 -17.93 2.63
N VAL A 356 21.82 -17.49 1.73
CA VAL A 356 22.04 -17.54 0.28
C VAL A 356 23.00 -16.44 -0.16
N THR A 357 22.83 -15.22 0.35
CA THR A 357 23.66 -14.07 0.01
C THR A 357 24.79 -13.81 1.00
N GLY A 358 24.71 -14.37 2.21
CA GLY A 358 25.61 -14.09 3.33
C GLY A 358 25.34 -12.74 4.01
N GLN A 359 24.30 -12.01 3.60
CA GLN A 359 23.93 -10.73 4.20
C GLN A 359 23.36 -10.92 5.61
N ARG A 360 23.61 -9.94 6.48
CA ARG A 360 22.98 -9.84 7.80
C ARG A 360 22.55 -8.40 8.04
N ASP A 361 21.25 -8.18 8.18
CA ASP A 361 20.67 -6.84 8.31
C ASP A 361 19.26 -6.92 8.93
N SER A 362 18.67 -5.76 9.22
CA SER A 362 17.32 -5.60 9.77
C SER A 362 16.63 -4.32 9.30
N LEU A 363 15.30 -4.28 9.39
CA LEU A 363 14.55 -3.07 9.06
C LEU A 363 14.83 -1.93 10.06
N LEU A 364 15.00 -2.23 11.34
CA LEU A 364 15.09 -1.21 12.40
C LEU A 364 16.51 -1.00 12.95
N GLY A 365 17.53 -1.73 12.47
CA GLY A 365 18.90 -1.67 12.98
C GLY A 365 19.45 -0.25 13.10
N ARG A 366 19.39 0.53 12.01
CA ARG A 366 19.87 1.93 11.99
C ARG A 366 19.14 2.85 12.96
N LEU A 367 17.83 2.63 13.19
CA LEU A 367 17.04 3.42 14.14
C LEU A 367 17.40 3.10 15.59
N ARG A 368 17.72 1.84 15.89
CA ARG A 368 18.14 1.43 17.25
C ARG A 368 19.48 2.00 17.64
N GLU A 369 20.45 1.98 16.72
CA GLU A 369 21.74 2.62 16.92
C GLU A 369 21.58 4.11 17.28
N ARG A 370 20.58 4.77 16.68
CA ARG A 370 20.29 6.19 16.87
C ARG A 370 19.25 6.48 17.96
N ARG A 371 18.62 5.45 18.54
CA ARG A 371 17.54 5.55 19.54
C ARG A 371 16.34 6.37 19.06
N THR A 372 15.95 6.18 17.80
CA THR A 372 14.83 6.89 17.16
C THR A 372 13.74 5.94 16.67
N THR A 373 13.64 4.73 17.24
CA THR A 373 12.60 3.77 16.85
C THR A 373 11.21 4.21 17.32
N PRO A 374 10.22 4.35 16.42
CA PRO A 374 8.84 4.65 16.80
C PRO A 374 8.13 3.38 17.29
N ARG A 375 6.95 3.53 17.90
CA ARG A 375 6.00 2.42 18.03
C ARG A 375 5.44 2.06 16.66
N ILE A 376 5.43 0.78 16.30
CA ILE A 376 5.05 0.35 14.94
C ILE A 376 3.92 -0.66 14.98
N PHE A 377 2.84 -0.40 14.24
CA PHE A 377 1.86 -1.41 13.87
C PHE A 377 2.02 -1.74 12.38
N THR A 378 2.63 -2.87 12.07
CA THR A 378 2.66 -3.42 10.71
C THR A 378 1.38 -4.22 10.47
N ILE A 379 0.51 -3.72 9.60
CA ILE A 379 -0.81 -4.30 9.36
C ILE A 379 -0.86 -4.77 7.91
N ASN A 380 -1.21 -6.04 7.70
CA ASN A 380 -1.38 -6.62 6.37
C ASN A 380 -2.75 -7.29 6.25
N THR A 381 -3.21 -7.42 5.02
CA THR A 381 -4.39 -8.20 4.66
C THR A 381 -3.96 -9.54 4.07
N SER A 382 -4.90 -10.44 3.86
CA SER A 382 -4.64 -11.70 3.16
C SER A 382 -4.04 -11.44 1.76
N ALA A 383 -4.38 -10.33 1.10
CA ALA A 383 -3.83 -9.99 -0.21
C ALA A 383 -2.29 -9.88 -0.22
N GLU A 384 -1.64 -9.37 0.84
CA GLU A 384 -0.16 -9.28 0.88
C GLU A 384 0.49 -10.64 1.17
N TYR A 385 -0.21 -11.54 1.88
CA TYR A 385 0.22 -12.92 2.06
C TYR A 385 0.15 -13.68 0.73
N TRP A 386 -0.91 -13.50 -0.05
CA TRP A 386 -1.09 -14.13 -1.36
C TRP A 386 -0.29 -13.45 -2.49
N ARG A 387 0.10 -12.19 -2.33
CA ARG A 387 1.17 -11.57 -3.14
C ARG A 387 2.52 -12.24 -2.91
N GLY A 388 2.67 -12.91 -1.76
CA GLY A 388 3.76 -13.83 -1.46
C GLY A 388 4.82 -13.27 -0.52
N ASP A 389 4.68 -12.06 0.02
CA ASP A 389 5.77 -11.44 0.79
C ASP A 389 5.44 -11.14 2.25
N ALA A 390 4.16 -11.09 2.64
CA ALA A 390 3.82 -10.70 4.01
C ALA A 390 4.34 -11.67 5.10
N SER A 391 4.50 -12.97 4.83
CA SER A 391 5.05 -13.88 5.83
C SER A 391 6.52 -13.55 6.17
N LEU A 392 7.28 -12.98 5.23
CA LEU A 392 8.71 -12.74 5.40
C LEU A 392 9.05 -11.72 6.49
N ILE A 393 8.07 -10.97 7.02
CA ILE A 393 8.29 -10.07 8.16
C ILE A 393 8.25 -10.80 9.51
N HIS A 394 7.82 -12.06 9.54
CA HIS A 394 7.65 -12.85 10.77
C HIS A 394 8.02 -14.34 10.60
N THR A 395 8.71 -14.71 9.52
CA THR A 395 9.37 -16.01 9.35
C THR A 395 10.81 -15.79 8.93
N ASP A 396 11.71 -16.71 9.27
CA ASP A 396 13.05 -16.69 8.68
C ASP A 396 12.98 -16.89 7.15
N VAL A 397 14.03 -16.50 6.44
CA VAL A 397 14.07 -16.52 4.96
C VAL A 397 14.09 -17.93 4.38
N GLU A 398 14.50 -18.92 5.19
CA GLU A 398 14.49 -20.34 4.83
C GLU A 398 13.12 -21.00 5.07
N GLY A 399 12.26 -20.38 5.88
CA GLY A 399 10.93 -20.85 6.26
C GLY A 399 10.95 -21.94 7.34
N HIS A 400 11.97 -21.97 8.20
CA HIS A 400 12.13 -23.01 9.23
C HIS A 400 11.51 -22.61 10.58
N ALA A 401 11.49 -21.33 10.92
CA ALA A 401 10.98 -20.83 12.19
C ALA A 401 10.22 -19.51 12.09
N ASP A 402 9.32 -19.29 13.06
CA ASP A 402 8.69 -18.00 13.31
C ASP A 402 9.72 -17.00 13.88
N VAL A 403 9.65 -15.75 13.43
CA VAL A 403 10.43 -14.63 13.96
C VAL A 403 9.50 -13.75 14.79
N ALA A 404 9.81 -13.62 16.08
CA ALA A 404 9.04 -12.78 16.99
C ALA A 404 9.24 -11.29 16.64
N PRO A 405 8.17 -10.48 16.59
CA PRO A 405 8.32 -9.05 16.45
C PRO A 405 8.98 -8.44 17.70
N PRO A 406 9.74 -7.35 17.55
CA PRO A 406 10.30 -6.61 18.68
C PRO A 406 9.24 -6.06 19.62
N ALA A 407 9.63 -5.73 20.85
CA ALA A 407 8.71 -5.25 21.88
C ALA A 407 7.95 -3.96 21.47
N ASP A 408 8.58 -3.11 20.64
CA ASP A 408 8.05 -1.87 20.08
C ASP A 408 7.27 -2.04 18.77
N VAL A 409 7.06 -3.29 18.34
CA VAL A 409 6.30 -3.62 17.14
C VAL A 409 5.10 -4.51 17.46
N ARG A 410 4.01 -4.29 16.71
CA ARG A 410 2.93 -5.27 16.54
C ARG A 410 2.74 -5.60 15.08
N ILE A 411 2.45 -6.87 14.82
CA ILE A 411 2.13 -7.38 13.49
C ILE A 411 0.72 -7.93 13.53
N TYR A 412 -0.13 -7.46 12.61
CA TYR A 412 -1.51 -7.92 12.50
C TYR A 412 -1.81 -8.36 11.06
N LEU A 413 -2.43 -9.53 10.92
CA LEU A 413 -3.17 -9.93 9.72
C LEU A 413 -4.65 -9.60 9.92
N PHE A 414 -5.26 -8.85 9.01
CA PHE A 414 -6.71 -8.79 8.87
C PHE A 414 -7.18 -9.92 7.95
N ALA A 415 -7.68 -10.98 8.58
CA ALA A 415 -7.91 -12.28 7.95
C ALA A 415 -9.08 -12.25 6.96
N GLY A 416 -8.96 -13.03 5.88
CA GLY A 416 -9.94 -13.15 4.80
C GLY A 416 -10.25 -11.85 4.06
N THR A 417 -9.34 -10.87 4.06
CA THR A 417 -9.58 -9.56 3.44
C THR A 417 -8.72 -9.32 2.21
N GLN A 418 -9.24 -8.51 1.27
CA GLN A 418 -8.45 -8.03 0.13
C GLN A 418 -7.70 -6.74 0.48
N HIS A 419 -6.90 -6.23 -0.46
CA HIS A 419 -5.99 -5.10 -0.22
C HIS A 419 -6.67 -3.82 0.27
N THR A 420 -7.87 -3.53 -0.21
CA THR A 420 -8.71 -2.41 0.27
C THR A 420 -9.95 -2.95 0.96
N PRO A 421 -10.61 -2.17 1.84
CA PRO A 421 -11.89 -2.59 2.40
C PRO A 421 -12.87 -3.00 1.31
N GLY A 422 -13.60 -4.10 1.53
CA GLY A 422 -14.61 -4.58 0.60
C GLY A 422 -15.80 -3.64 0.50
N ALA A 423 -16.46 -3.61 -0.65
CA ALA A 423 -17.66 -2.83 -0.90
C ALA A 423 -18.89 -3.73 -1.03
N LEU A 424 -20.07 -3.19 -0.71
CA LEU A 424 -21.36 -3.84 -0.91
C LEU A 424 -22.27 -2.92 -1.74
N PRO A 425 -22.76 -3.34 -2.92
CA PRO A 425 -22.32 -4.53 -3.67
C PRO A 425 -20.84 -4.40 -4.12
N PRO A 426 -20.14 -5.52 -4.38
CA PRO A 426 -18.78 -5.45 -4.92
C PRO A 426 -18.80 -4.91 -6.37
N PRO A 427 -17.83 -4.05 -6.77
CA PRO A 427 -17.78 -3.55 -8.14
C PRO A 427 -17.36 -4.66 -9.11
N ALA A 428 -17.81 -4.56 -10.37
CA ALA A 428 -17.53 -5.56 -11.41
C ALA A 428 -16.07 -5.54 -11.93
N ALA A 429 -15.33 -4.46 -11.67
CA ALA A 429 -13.93 -4.27 -12.03
C ALA A 429 -13.25 -3.32 -11.03
N ASP A 430 -11.92 -3.42 -10.88
CA ASP A 430 -11.14 -2.52 -10.05
C ASP A 430 -11.25 -1.08 -10.61
N PRO A 431 -11.80 -0.13 -9.84
CA PRO A 431 -11.95 1.26 -10.31
C PRO A 431 -10.63 1.93 -10.71
N ASN A 432 -9.48 1.45 -10.19
CA ASN A 432 -8.18 2.05 -10.46
C ASN A 432 -7.44 1.45 -11.66
N THR A 433 -7.79 0.23 -12.09
CA THR A 433 -7.06 -0.49 -13.16
C THR A 433 -7.94 -1.11 -14.25
N GLY A 434 -9.26 -1.13 -14.04
CA GLY A 434 -10.20 -1.88 -14.89
C GLY A 434 -10.00 -3.40 -14.83
N GLY A 435 -9.14 -3.90 -13.94
CA GLY A 435 -8.90 -5.34 -13.76
C GLY A 435 -10.15 -6.05 -13.26
N ARG A 436 -10.36 -7.30 -13.69
CA ARG A 436 -11.52 -8.12 -13.34
C ARG A 436 -11.05 -9.44 -12.77
N GLY A 437 -11.67 -9.83 -11.67
CA GLY A 437 -11.51 -11.15 -11.07
C GLY A 437 -12.38 -12.18 -11.80
N LEU A 438 -12.02 -13.45 -11.66
CA LEU A 438 -12.88 -14.56 -12.05
C LEU A 438 -14.14 -14.59 -11.18
N HIS A 439 -13.98 -14.33 -9.88
CA HIS A 439 -15.06 -14.30 -8.89
C HIS A 439 -15.44 -12.86 -8.52
N PRO A 440 -16.64 -12.61 -7.96
CA PRO A 440 -16.97 -11.33 -7.35
C PRO A 440 -15.92 -10.91 -6.31
N PHE A 441 -15.61 -9.61 -6.23
CA PHE A 441 -14.61 -9.13 -5.29
C PHE A 441 -15.00 -9.36 -3.84
N ASN A 442 -13.97 -9.43 -2.99
CA ASN A 442 -14.12 -9.62 -1.56
C ASN A 442 -14.92 -8.44 -0.94
N VAL A 443 -15.93 -8.76 -0.14
CA VAL A 443 -16.85 -7.78 0.48
C VAL A 443 -16.52 -7.47 1.95
N VAL A 444 -15.53 -8.13 2.54
CA VAL A 444 -15.16 -7.98 3.97
C VAL A 444 -14.60 -6.58 4.23
N ASP A 445 -15.16 -5.88 5.22
CA ASP A 445 -14.75 -4.53 5.59
C ASP A 445 -13.89 -4.52 6.86
N TYR A 446 -12.59 -4.25 6.70
CA TYR A 446 -11.66 -4.12 7.82
C TYR A 446 -11.55 -2.72 8.41
N ALA A 447 -12.26 -1.70 7.89
CA ALA A 447 -12.11 -0.33 8.36
C ALA A 447 -12.28 -0.16 9.89
N PRO A 448 -13.23 -0.84 10.56
CA PRO A 448 -13.33 -0.79 12.02
C PRO A 448 -12.10 -1.34 12.76
N LEU A 449 -11.48 -2.39 12.23
CA LEU A 449 -10.29 -3.00 12.84
C LEU A 449 -9.11 -2.03 12.78
N LEU A 450 -8.99 -1.30 11.68
CA LEU A 450 -7.94 -0.30 11.50
C LEU A 450 -8.15 0.93 12.38
N ARG A 451 -9.40 1.36 12.61
CA ARG A 451 -9.72 2.40 13.60
C ARG A 451 -9.31 1.99 15.01
N ALA A 452 -9.65 0.76 15.42
CA ALA A 452 -9.23 0.22 16.71
C ALA A 452 -7.70 0.14 16.83
N ALA A 453 -7.01 -0.24 15.76
CA ALA A 453 -5.56 -0.26 15.72
C ALA A 453 -4.94 1.13 15.95
N LEU A 454 -5.47 2.18 15.32
CA LEU A 454 -4.99 3.55 15.56
C LEU A 454 -5.22 4.02 17.01
N VAL A 455 -6.39 3.72 17.60
CA VAL A 455 -6.67 4.04 19.01
C VAL A 455 -5.73 3.31 19.96
N ASN A 456 -5.46 2.03 19.72
CA ASN A 456 -4.52 1.26 20.54
C ASN A 456 -3.09 1.75 20.39
N LEU A 457 -2.66 2.12 19.18
CA LEU A 457 -1.34 2.68 18.95
C LEU A 457 -1.17 4.03 19.68
N ASP A 458 -2.19 4.88 19.66
CA ASP A 458 -2.15 6.16 20.38
C ASP A 458 -2.08 5.96 21.90
N ARG A 459 -2.88 5.05 22.46
CA ARG A 459 -2.82 4.69 23.89
C ARG A 459 -1.45 4.11 24.29
N TRP A 460 -0.87 3.28 23.43
CA TRP A 460 0.46 2.72 23.68
C TRP A 460 1.54 3.80 23.68
N THR A 461 1.48 4.69 22.70
CA THR A 461 2.44 5.78 22.52
C THR A 461 2.27 6.90 23.54
N THR A 462 1.04 7.12 24.02
CA THR A 462 0.71 8.20 24.96
C THR A 462 0.85 7.77 26.41
N ASP A 463 0.17 6.67 26.76
CA ASP A 463 -0.08 6.28 28.14
C ASP A 463 0.69 5.01 28.53
N GLY A 464 1.45 4.42 27.59
CA GLY A 464 2.15 3.15 27.81
C GLY A 464 1.22 1.94 27.93
N VAL A 465 -0.05 2.08 27.55
CA VAL A 465 -1.03 0.99 27.63
C VAL A 465 -0.74 -0.04 26.54
N GLU A 466 -0.32 -1.23 26.95
CA GLU A 466 0.08 -2.28 26.00
C GLU A 466 -1.09 -2.68 25.09
N PRO A 467 -0.87 -2.71 23.75
CA PRO A 467 -1.90 -3.10 22.80
C PRO A 467 -2.10 -4.62 22.78
N PRO A 468 -3.17 -5.13 22.14
CA PRO A 468 -3.32 -6.57 21.88
C PRO A 468 -2.04 -7.17 21.28
N ALA A 469 -1.73 -8.41 21.67
CA ALA A 469 -0.56 -9.12 21.13
C ALA A 469 -0.65 -9.27 19.61
N SER A 470 0.49 -9.37 18.94
CA SER A 470 0.53 -9.61 17.49
C SER A 470 -0.24 -10.87 17.11
N VAL A 471 -0.99 -10.80 16.01
CA VAL A 471 -1.83 -11.92 15.53
C VAL A 471 -1.57 -12.12 14.03
N PHE A 472 -0.90 -13.21 13.70
CA PHE A 472 -0.49 -13.59 12.34
C PHE A 472 -0.32 -15.12 12.26
N PRO A 473 -0.31 -15.72 11.05
CA PRO A 473 -0.10 -17.15 10.87
C PRO A 473 1.28 -17.58 11.35
N ARG A 474 1.38 -18.69 12.08
CA ARG A 474 2.63 -19.21 12.67
C ARG A 474 2.92 -20.64 12.28
N LEU A 475 4.20 -20.95 12.10
CA LEU A 475 4.69 -22.30 11.86
C LEU A 475 4.54 -23.16 13.13
N ALA A 476 4.83 -22.59 14.31
CA ALA A 476 4.84 -23.31 15.58
C ALA A 476 3.47 -23.90 15.97
N ASP A 477 2.37 -23.26 15.59
CA ASP A 477 1.00 -23.73 15.86
C ASP A 477 0.27 -24.24 14.61
N ARG A 478 0.99 -24.37 13.48
CA ARG A 478 0.49 -24.85 12.18
C ARG A 478 -0.64 -24.00 11.58
N THR A 479 -0.74 -22.74 11.98
CA THR A 479 -1.65 -21.80 11.33
C THR A 479 -1.03 -21.13 10.10
N ALA A 480 0.29 -21.17 9.92
CA ALA A 480 0.96 -20.86 8.67
C ALA A 480 1.02 -22.11 7.78
N ALA A 481 0.62 -21.97 6.51
CA ALA A 481 0.62 -23.04 5.53
C ALA A 481 1.27 -22.58 4.21
N ALA A 482 1.94 -23.51 3.52
CA ALA A 482 2.26 -23.29 2.11
C ALA A 482 0.94 -23.17 1.32
N ALA A 483 0.83 -22.18 0.44
CA ALA A 483 -0.43 -21.91 -0.24
C ALA A 483 -0.94 -23.11 -1.05
N GLU A 484 -0.05 -23.93 -1.62
CA GLU A 484 -0.42 -25.13 -2.38
C GLU A 484 -1.05 -26.22 -1.50
N SER A 485 -0.71 -26.29 -0.20
CA SER A 485 -1.21 -27.35 0.69
C SER A 485 -2.69 -27.19 1.06
N ILE A 486 -3.24 -25.98 0.94
CA ILE A 486 -4.66 -25.69 1.21
C ILE A 486 -5.53 -25.72 -0.04
N SER A 487 -4.94 -26.00 -1.22
CA SER A 487 -5.66 -26.04 -2.51
C SER A 487 -6.82 -27.04 -2.53
N ALA A 488 -6.69 -28.17 -1.82
CA ALA A 488 -7.71 -29.21 -1.76
C ALA A 488 -9.02 -28.72 -1.10
N VAL A 489 -8.95 -27.82 -0.11
CA VAL A 489 -10.14 -27.23 0.53
C VAL A 489 -10.92 -26.42 -0.49
N PHE A 490 -10.23 -25.56 -1.24
CA PHE A 490 -10.86 -24.74 -2.27
C PHE A 490 -11.35 -25.55 -3.47
N GLY A 491 -10.64 -26.63 -3.84
CA GLY A 491 -11.05 -27.53 -4.92
C GLY A 491 -12.34 -28.31 -4.62
N ALA A 492 -12.75 -28.39 -3.35
CA ALA A 492 -14.03 -28.99 -2.95
C ALA A 492 -15.20 -27.98 -3.00
N ILE A 493 -14.93 -26.68 -3.05
CA ILE A 493 -15.97 -25.64 -3.10
C ILE A 493 -16.45 -25.49 -4.55
N PRO A 494 -17.76 -25.65 -4.85
CA PRO A 494 -18.28 -25.50 -6.19
C PRO A 494 -17.96 -24.12 -6.78
N GLU A 495 -17.69 -24.08 -8.09
CA GLU A 495 -17.30 -22.89 -8.87
C GLU A 495 -15.98 -22.23 -8.47
N MET A 496 -15.45 -22.51 -7.26
CA MET A 496 -14.15 -22.01 -6.85
C MET A 496 -13.06 -22.56 -7.78
N ARG A 497 -12.18 -21.66 -8.19
CA ARG A 497 -11.00 -22.01 -8.98
C ARG A 497 -9.77 -21.51 -8.24
N PHE A 498 -8.98 -22.45 -7.75
CA PHE A 498 -7.70 -22.14 -7.13
C PHE A 498 -6.71 -21.58 -8.18
N PRO A 499 -5.80 -20.66 -7.83
CA PRO A 499 -4.82 -20.13 -8.76
C PRO A 499 -3.87 -21.23 -9.26
N ASP A 500 -3.52 -21.22 -10.54
CA ASP A 500 -2.56 -22.18 -11.10
C ASP A 500 -1.11 -21.81 -10.72
N ARG A 501 -0.86 -20.52 -10.47
CA ARG A 501 0.47 -19.95 -10.25
C ARG A 501 0.43 -18.99 -9.06
N ILE A 502 1.21 -19.33 -8.04
CA ILE A 502 1.42 -18.53 -6.85
C ILE A 502 2.83 -17.96 -6.92
N GLU A 503 2.93 -16.63 -6.93
CA GLU A 503 4.23 -15.97 -7.04
C GLU A 503 4.91 -15.88 -5.67
N ARG A 504 6.23 -16.02 -5.68
CA ARG A 504 7.09 -15.88 -4.49
C ARG A 504 8.19 -14.86 -4.76
N PRO A 505 8.52 -13.96 -3.83
CA PRO A 505 9.72 -13.14 -3.91
C PRO A 505 10.96 -14.02 -4.12
N MET A 506 11.93 -13.46 -4.83
CA MET A 506 13.17 -14.15 -5.22
C MET A 506 14.35 -13.34 -4.70
N HIS A 507 15.50 -13.99 -4.51
CA HIS A 507 16.75 -13.26 -4.40
C HIS A 507 17.04 -12.56 -5.72
N LEU A 508 17.29 -11.25 -5.67
CA LEU A 508 17.54 -10.42 -6.86
C LEU A 508 18.90 -9.75 -6.73
N ASP A 509 19.72 -9.84 -7.78
CA ASP A 509 20.98 -9.11 -7.90
C ASP A 509 20.84 -8.02 -8.99
N PHE A 510 20.92 -6.76 -8.54
CA PHE A 510 20.84 -5.55 -9.35
C PHE A 510 22.22 -5.00 -9.77
N GLY A 511 23.29 -5.73 -9.45
CA GLY A 511 24.68 -5.47 -9.80
C GLY A 511 25.45 -4.66 -8.76
N ALA A 512 26.76 -4.51 -9.00
CA ALA A 512 27.72 -4.03 -8.02
C ALA A 512 27.49 -2.60 -7.52
N SER A 513 26.78 -1.76 -8.28
CA SER A 513 26.51 -0.37 -7.90
C SER A 513 25.24 -0.17 -7.07
N PHE A 514 24.55 -1.26 -6.72
CA PHE A 514 23.24 -1.21 -6.09
C PHE A 514 23.26 -0.54 -4.71
N GLU A 515 24.33 -0.73 -3.92
CA GLU A 515 24.51 -0.07 -2.62
C GLU A 515 24.63 1.47 -2.71
N GLN A 516 24.96 2.01 -3.89
CA GLN A 516 24.93 3.45 -4.15
C GLN A 516 23.57 3.93 -4.69
N GLY A 517 22.57 3.05 -4.76
CA GLY A 517 21.26 3.29 -5.35
C GLY A 517 21.26 3.31 -6.88
N ILE A 518 22.23 2.65 -7.53
CA ILE A 518 22.34 2.59 -8.99
C ILE A 518 22.16 1.14 -9.44
N VAL A 519 21.09 0.87 -10.19
CA VAL A 519 20.87 -0.45 -10.80
C VAL A 519 21.73 -0.59 -12.06
N SER A 520 22.71 -1.49 -12.03
CA SER A 520 23.61 -1.75 -13.17
C SER A 520 23.23 -3.01 -13.97
N GLU A 521 22.49 -3.93 -13.35
CA GLU A 521 22.03 -5.19 -13.95
C GLU A 521 20.52 -5.15 -14.22
N LEU A 522 20.13 -5.18 -15.49
CA LEU A 522 18.74 -5.17 -15.94
C LEU A 522 18.57 -6.06 -17.18
N PRO A 523 17.63 -7.02 -17.18
CA PRO A 523 16.85 -7.48 -16.02
C PRO A 523 17.75 -7.98 -14.87
N PRO A 524 17.32 -7.92 -13.59
CA PRO A 524 18.15 -8.40 -12.48
C PRO A 524 18.44 -9.89 -12.63
N LYS A 525 19.57 -10.35 -12.10
CA LYS A 525 19.79 -11.79 -11.95
C LYS A 525 18.84 -12.33 -10.89
N VAL A 526 18.17 -13.43 -11.21
CA VAL A 526 17.18 -14.06 -10.35
C VAL A 526 17.77 -15.31 -9.71
N GLY A 527 17.84 -15.33 -8.39
CA GLY A 527 18.31 -16.44 -7.56
C GLY A 527 17.18 -17.36 -7.10
N ALA A 528 17.34 -18.01 -5.95
CA ALA A 528 16.32 -18.89 -5.38
C ALA A 528 15.09 -18.10 -4.88
N PRO A 529 13.88 -18.71 -4.89
CA PRO A 529 12.71 -18.14 -4.21
C PRO A 529 12.91 -18.14 -2.69
N PHE A 530 12.31 -17.17 -2.00
CA PHE A 530 12.13 -17.23 -0.55
C PHE A 530 11.00 -18.20 -0.17
N ALA A 531 11.06 -18.75 1.05
CA ALA A 531 9.96 -19.50 1.61
C ALA A 531 8.85 -18.56 2.10
N THR A 532 7.61 -18.86 1.75
CA THR A 532 6.48 -17.95 1.95
C THR A 532 5.24 -18.72 2.36
N PHE A 533 4.44 -18.15 3.23
CA PHE A 533 3.30 -18.83 3.84
C PHE A 533 2.06 -17.93 3.80
N VAL A 534 0.89 -18.56 3.82
CA VAL A 534 -0.43 -17.93 4.00
C VAL A 534 -1.07 -18.47 5.28
N SER A 535 -2.20 -17.89 5.72
CA SER A 535 -2.99 -18.52 6.76
C SER A 535 -3.54 -19.86 6.28
N ALA A 536 -3.49 -20.87 7.12
CA ALA A 536 -4.34 -22.05 7.00
C ALA A 536 -5.82 -21.61 6.99
N VAL A 537 -6.67 -22.49 6.48
CA VAL A 537 -8.11 -22.24 6.34
C VAL A 537 -8.92 -23.34 7.01
N ASP A 538 -10.13 -22.99 7.46
CA ASP A 538 -11.11 -23.94 7.95
C ASP A 538 -11.82 -24.67 6.79
N ALA A 539 -12.78 -25.53 7.13
CA ALA A 539 -13.57 -26.28 6.14
C ALA A 539 -14.41 -25.39 5.22
N ASP A 540 -14.63 -24.13 5.58
CA ASP A 540 -15.32 -23.13 4.77
C ASP A 540 -14.37 -22.38 3.84
N GLY A 541 -13.07 -22.66 3.88
CA GLY A 541 -12.06 -21.93 3.14
C GLY A 541 -11.77 -20.54 3.71
N ASN A 542 -12.19 -20.25 4.94
CA ASN A 542 -11.91 -19.00 5.63
C ASN A 542 -10.66 -19.12 6.49
N GLU A 543 -9.84 -18.07 6.53
CA GLU A 543 -8.58 -18.06 7.25
C GLU A 543 -8.77 -18.22 8.77
N VAL A 544 -7.92 -19.06 9.40
CA VAL A 544 -8.00 -19.37 10.84
C VAL A 544 -7.07 -18.50 11.71
N ALA A 545 -6.04 -17.89 11.13
CA ALA A 545 -5.13 -16.98 11.82
C ALA A 545 -5.34 -15.53 11.41
N GLY A 546 -4.85 -14.62 12.26
CA GLY A 546 -5.08 -13.19 12.15
C GLY A 546 -6.31 -12.73 12.95
N ILE A 547 -6.54 -11.42 12.94
CA ILE A 547 -7.75 -10.81 13.46
C ILE A 547 -8.87 -11.09 12.44
N ARG A 548 -9.84 -11.91 12.83
CA ARG A 548 -10.97 -12.31 11.99
C ARG A 548 -12.10 -11.28 12.12
N PRO A 549 -12.49 -10.57 11.04
CA PRO A 549 -13.66 -9.68 11.03
C PRO A 549 -14.97 -10.43 11.28
N VAL A 550 -16.07 -9.71 11.51
CA VAL A 550 -17.39 -10.31 11.77
C VAL A 550 -17.86 -11.21 10.63
N GLU A 551 -17.48 -10.90 9.39
CA GLU A 551 -17.77 -11.69 8.20
C GLU A 551 -17.09 -13.07 8.21
N LEU A 552 -16.01 -13.25 8.98
CA LEU A 552 -15.34 -14.54 9.16
C LEU A 552 -15.79 -15.25 10.45
N LEU A 553 -16.23 -14.49 11.46
CA LEU A 553 -16.72 -15.04 12.74
C LEU A 553 -18.18 -15.51 12.64
N ALA A 554 -18.99 -14.87 11.80
CA ALA A 554 -20.34 -15.26 11.42
C ALA A 554 -20.45 -15.28 9.88
N PRO A 555 -19.88 -16.29 9.20
CA PRO A 555 -19.74 -16.28 7.75
C PRO A 555 -21.05 -16.57 7.01
N LEU A 556 -21.22 -15.89 5.87
CA LEU A 556 -22.21 -16.17 4.82
C LEU A 556 -21.57 -16.72 3.54
N GLY A 557 -20.24 -16.88 3.51
CA GLY A 557 -19.48 -17.31 2.36
C GLY A 557 -18.02 -17.59 2.71
N THR A 558 -17.28 -17.94 1.66
CA THR A 558 -15.82 -18.00 1.66
C THR A 558 -15.27 -16.65 1.20
N PHE A 559 -14.37 -16.06 1.97
CA PHE A 559 -13.73 -14.79 1.68
C PHE A 559 -12.22 -14.96 1.59
N THR A 560 -11.65 -14.69 0.42
CA THR A 560 -10.21 -14.91 0.18
C THR A 560 -9.49 -13.60 -0.09
N GLY A 561 -8.19 -13.54 0.22
CA GLY A 561 -7.30 -12.43 -0.16
C GLY A 561 -6.87 -12.42 -1.62
N TRP A 562 -7.34 -13.39 -2.42
CA TRP A 562 -6.89 -13.63 -3.78
C TRP A 562 -8.05 -13.89 -4.73
N ASN A 563 -7.86 -13.60 -6.01
CA ASN A 563 -8.84 -13.86 -7.05
C ASN A 563 -8.08 -14.17 -8.35
N PRO A 564 -8.37 -15.26 -9.08
CA PRO A 564 -7.76 -15.49 -10.38
C PRO A 564 -8.16 -14.38 -11.37
N ARG A 565 -7.33 -14.14 -12.39
CA ARG A 565 -7.67 -13.20 -13.45
C ARG A 565 -8.89 -13.66 -14.24
N HIS A 566 -9.75 -12.73 -14.62
CA HIS A 566 -10.86 -13.04 -15.53
C HIS A 566 -10.32 -13.49 -16.91
N PRO A 567 -10.86 -14.55 -17.54
CA PRO A 567 -10.36 -15.07 -18.83
C PRO A 567 -10.30 -14.04 -19.95
N SER A 568 -11.21 -13.07 -19.98
CA SER A 568 -11.21 -11.98 -20.98
C SER A 568 -9.99 -11.04 -20.89
N GLN A 569 -9.21 -11.12 -19.81
CA GLN A 569 -8.02 -10.30 -19.58
C GLN A 569 -6.71 -11.10 -19.73
N GLY A 570 -6.79 -12.34 -20.23
CA GLY A 570 -5.65 -13.22 -20.45
C GLY A 570 -5.04 -13.78 -19.15
N ALA A 571 -4.33 -14.91 -19.30
CA ALA A 571 -3.67 -15.65 -18.21
C ALA A 571 -4.57 -15.91 -16.99
N PRO A 572 -5.74 -16.57 -17.15
CA PRO A 572 -6.71 -16.76 -16.06
C PRO A 572 -6.17 -17.57 -14.89
N GLY A 573 -5.10 -18.34 -15.06
CA GLY A 573 -4.46 -19.08 -13.97
C GLY A 573 -3.59 -18.24 -13.03
N ASP A 574 -3.30 -16.98 -13.39
CA ASP A 574 -2.55 -16.07 -12.54
C ASP A 574 -3.49 -15.35 -11.58
N LEU A 575 -2.93 -14.88 -10.48
CA LEU A 575 -3.64 -13.99 -9.56
C LEU A 575 -3.93 -12.63 -10.21
N MET A 576 -5.13 -12.13 -9.98
CA MET A 576 -5.45 -10.73 -10.08
C MET A 576 -4.73 -9.98 -8.95
N SER A 577 -4.08 -8.88 -9.31
CA SER A 577 -3.36 -8.07 -8.32
C SER A 577 -4.32 -7.51 -7.28
N MET A 578 -4.02 -7.74 -5.98
CA MET A 578 -4.60 -7.06 -4.81
C MET A 578 -6.09 -7.31 -4.51
N MET A 579 -6.81 -8.00 -5.39
CA MET A 579 -8.25 -8.26 -5.22
C MET A 579 -8.52 -9.67 -4.73
N GLY A 580 -9.45 -9.78 -3.79
CA GLY A 580 -9.90 -11.02 -3.21
C GLY A 580 -11.18 -11.55 -3.85
N SER A 581 -11.65 -12.70 -3.40
CA SER A 581 -12.89 -13.32 -3.89
C SER A 581 -13.95 -13.40 -2.79
N THR A 582 -15.22 -13.31 -3.19
CA THR A 582 -16.39 -13.68 -2.39
C THR A 582 -17.11 -14.83 -3.05
N LEU A 583 -17.27 -15.95 -2.34
CA LEU A 583 -18.11 -17.07 -2.78
C LEU A 583 -19.17 -17.36 -1.71
N PRO A 584 -20.44 -16.97 -1.93
CA PRO A 584 -21.54 -17.26 -1.01
C PRO A 584 -21.67 -18.75 -0.70
N PHE A 585 -22.15 -19.07 0.50
CA PHE A 585 -22.70 -20.40 0.77
C PHE A 585 -24.02 -20.58 0.01
N ALA A 586 -24.39 -21.82 -0.27
CA ALA A 586 -25.74 -22.13 -0.71
C ALA A 586 -26.78 -21.54 0.27
N ARG A 587 -27.92 -21.06 -0.22
CA ARG A 587 -28.94 -20.43 0.65
C ARG A 587 -29.70 -21.49 1.45
N THR A 588 -29.94 -22.65 0.85
CA THR A 588 -30.71 -23.75 1.44
C THR A 588 -29.96 -25.09 1.36
N ALA A 589 -30.38 -26.05 2.18
CA ALA A 589 -29.85 -27.41 2.14
C ALA A 589 -30.08 -28.10 0.78
N ALA A 590 -31.18 -27.76 0.09
CA ALA A 590 -31.49 -28.27 -1.24
C ALA A 590 -30.53 -27.71 -2.30
N GLU A 591 -30.24 -26.40 -2.25
CA GLU A 591 -29.24 -25.77 -3.11
C GLU A 591 -27.85 -26.36 -2.86
N ARG A 592 -27.47 -26.54 -1.58
CA ARG A 592 -26.19 -27.16 -1.19
C ARG A 592 -26.05 -28.56 -1.77
N ALA A 593 -27.08 -29.40 -1.61
CA ALA A 593 -27.07 -30.76 -2.12
C ALA A 593 -27.00 -30.81 -3.65
N ALA A 594 -27.66 -29.87 -4.34
CA ALA A 594 -27.65 -29.80 -5.80
C ALA A 594 -26.29 -29.39 -6.38
N SER A 595 -25.55 -28.49 -5.70
CA SER A 595 -24.21 -28.09 -6.11
C SER A 595 -23.09 -28.96 -5.56
N CYS A 596 -23.41 -29.94 -4.71
CA CYS A 596 -22.46 -30.75 -3.94
C CYS A 596 -21.50 -29.88 -3.09
N ASP A 597 -21.98 -28.74 -2.59
CA ASP A 597 -21.19 -27.84 -1.75
C ASP A 597 -20.94 -28.48 -0.37
N PRO A 598 -19.68 -28.68 0.06
CA PRO A 598 -19.39 -29.28 1.35
C PRO A 598 -19.73 -28.35 2.53
N ARG A 599 -19.88 -27.05 2.28
CA ARG A 599 -20.12 -26.03 3.30
C ARG A 599 -21.60 -26.03 3.71
N PRO A 600 -21.94 -26.02 5.01
CA PRO A 600 -23.32 -25.83 5.46
C PRO A 600 -23.96 -24.58 4.84
N SER A 601 -25.21 -24.74 4.36
CA SER A 601 -25.96 -23.62 3.76
C SER A 601 -26.29 -22.54 4.78
N ILE A 602 -26.65 -21.34 4.31
CA ILE A 602 -27.04 -20.22 5.16
C ILE A 602 -28.19 -20.63 6.10
N ALA A 603 -29.23 -21.29 5.58
CA ALA A 603 -30.38 -21.74 6.37
C ALA A 603 -30.06 -22.84 7.40
N GLU A 604 -28.98 -23.61 7.20
CA GLU A 604 -28.53 -24.61 8.17
C GLU A 604 -27.67 -23.99 9.29
N ARG A 605 -27.01 -22.86 9.02
CA ARG A 605 -26.21 -22.13 10.01
C ARG A 605 -27.05 -21.19 10.85
N TYR A 606 -27.96 -20.45 10.21
CA TYR A 606 -28.73 -19.39 10.82
C TYR A 606 -30.21 -19.64 10.55
N PRO A 607 -31.01 -19.99 11.59
CA PRO A 607 -32.45 -20.22 11.44
C PRO A 607 -33.23 -19.00 10.94
N SER A 608 -32.69 -17.79 11.11
CA SER A 608 -33.31 -16.55 10.63
C SER A 608 -32.30 -15.42 10.47
N ARG A 609 -32.69 -14.36 9.75
CA ARG A 609 -31.94 -13.09 9.68
C ARG A 609 -31.68 -12.49 11.06
N ALA A 610 -32.63 -12.57 11.97
CA ALA A 610 -32.47 -12.06 13.34
C ALA A 610 -31.41 -12.84 14.12
N ASP A 611 -31.36 -14.17 13.93
CA ASP A 611 -30.34 -15.02 14.54
C ASP A 611 -28.94 -14.72 13.99
N TYR A 612 -28.82 -14.57 12.67
CA TYR A 612 -27.57 -14.14 12.04
C TYR A 612 -27.06 -12.80 12.61
N LEU A 613 -27.92 -11.79 12.70
CA LEU A 613 -27.54 -10.48 13.24
C LEU A 613 -27.19 -10.53 14.73
N ARG A 614 -27.81 -11.43 15.51
CA ARG A 614 -27.40 -11.70 16.90
C ARG A 614 -25.97 -12.25 16.95
N CYS A 615 -25.66 -13.26 16.13
CA CYS A 615 -24.30 -13.83 16.04
C CYS A 615 -23.26 -12.78 15.61
N VAL A 616 -23.59 -11.92 14.64
CA VAL A 616 -22.72 -10.81 14.21
C VAL A 616 -22.47 -9.82 15.34
N ARG A 617 -23.49 -9.46 16.11
CA ARG A 617 -23.36 -8.56 17.26
C ARG A 617 -22.46 -9.17 18.34
N GLU A 618 -22.67 -10.44 18.68
CA GLU A 618 -21.82 -11.16 19.64
C GLU A 618 -20.35 -11.19 19.18
N ALA A 619 -20.11 -11.42 17.88
CA ALA A 619 -18.78 -11.37 17.29
C ALA A 619 -18.16 -9.96 17.35
N ALA A 620 -18.93 -8.91 17.05
CA ALA A 620 -18.49 -7.52 17.13
C ALA A 620 -18.12 -7.14 18.58
N GLU A 621 -18.96 -7.50 19.55
CA GLU A 621 -18.72 -7.24 20.97
C GLU A 621 -17.48 -8.00 21.48
N ALA A 622 -17.25 -9.22 21.00
CA ALA A 622 -16.02 -9.96 21.29
C ALA A 622 -14.77 -9.27 20.72
N LEU A 623 -14.84 -8.73 19.51
CA LEU A 623 -13.76 -7.92 18.93
C LEU A 623 -13.52 -6.64 19.75
N VAL A 624 -14.57 -5.99 20.25
CA VAL A 624 -14.45 -4.83 21.14
C VAL A 624 -13.77 -5.22 22.45
N ALA A 625 -14.18 -6.33 23.07
CA ALA A 625 -13.57 -6.83 24.31
C ALA A 625 -12.07 -7.16 24.11
N ALA A 626 -11.70 -7.70 22.95
CA ALA A 626 -10.32 -7.94 22.55
C ALA A 626 -9.55 -6.67 22.10
N ARG A 627 -10.21 -5.50 22.06
CA ARG A 627 -9.71 -4.22 21.53
C ARG A 627 -9.32 -4.28 20.04
N HIS A 628 -9.93 -5.17 19.27
CA HIS A 628 -9.79 -5.24 17.81
C HIS A 628 -10.91 -4.53 17.06
N ALA A 629 -11.92 -4.02 17.75
CA ALA A 629 -12.93 -3.10 17.25
C ALA A 629 -13.23 -2.03 18.30
N LEU A 630 -13.88 -0.94 17.90
CA LEU A 630 -14.38 0.08 18.82
C LEU A 630 -15.87 -0.14 19.10
N ALA A 631 -16.32 0.19 20.30
CA ALA A 631 -17.74 0.09 20.66
C ALA A 631 -18.63 0.94 19.73
N GLU A 632 -18.12 2.07 19.22
CA GLU A 632 -18.85 2.92 18.28
C GLU A 632 -19.04 2.29 16.88
N ASP A 633 -18.30 1.23 16.55
CA ASP A 633 -18.39 0.55 15.25
C ASP A 633 -19.42 -0.59 15.23
N VAL A 634 -19.89 -1.06 16.40
CA VAL A 634 -20.73 -2.27 16.51
C VAL A 634 -22.02 -2.16 15.69
N GLU A 635 -22.74 -1.04 15.81
CA GLU A 635 -24.00 -0.87 15.06
C GLU A 635 -23.75 -0.81 13.54
N ALA A 636 -22.69 -0.15 13.10
CA ALA A 636 -22.35 -0.07 11.67
C ALA A 636 -21.96 -1.45 11.10
N MET A 637 -21.25 -2.28 11.89
CA MET A 637 -20.96 -3.67 11.52
C MET A 637 -22.25 -4.49 11.37
N VAL A 638 -23.18 -4.38 12.33
CA VAL A 638 -24.45 -5.11 12.30
C VAL A 638 -25.34 -4.66 11.13
N GLU A 639 -25.41 -3.35 10.87
CA GLU A 639 -26.14 -2.78 9.74
C GLU A 639 -25.58 -3.28 8.40
N ARG A 640 -24.25 -3.24 8.24
CA ARG A 640 -23.58 -3.75 7.05
C ARG A 640 -23.84 -5.26 6.86
N ALA A 641 -23.77 -6.04 7.92
CA ALA A 641 -24.08 -7.47 7.87
C ALA A 641 -25.54 -7.72 7.43
N ALA A 642 -26.47 -6.86 7.86
CA ALA A 642 -27.86 -6.91 7.41
C ALA A 642 -27.97 -6.71 5.89
N GLN A 643 -27.25 -5.74 5.32
CA GLN A 643 -27.18 -5.52 3.88
C GLN A 643 -26.55 -6.71 3.14
N GLN A 644 -25.50 -7.30 3.73
CA GLN A 644 -24.85 -8.49 3.18
C GLN A 644 -25.79 -9.70 3.17
N TRP A 645 -26.55 -9.93 4.25
CA TRP A 645 -27.57 -10.98 4.31
C TRP A 645 -28.56 -10.86 3.16
N ASP A 646 -29.10 -9.65 2.96
CA ASP A 646 -30.10 -9.39 1.92
C ASP A 646 -29.49 -9.63 0.52
N LEU A 647 -28.27 -9.13 0.27
CA LEU A 647 -27.57 -9.34 -1.00
C LEU A 647 -27.27 -10.83 -1.27
N PHE A 648 -26.89 -11.61 -0.27
CA PHE A 648 -26.55 -13.03 -0.46
C PHE A 648 -27.79 -13.90 -0.71
N HIS A 649 -28.98 -13.46 -0.28
CA HIS A 649 -30.23 -14.14 -0.62
C HIS A 649 -30.76 -13.75 -2.01
N HIS A 650 -30.52 -12.52 -2.46
CA HIS A 650 -31.01 -11.99 -3.73
C HIS A 650 -30.02 -12.12 -4.90
N GLY A 651 -28.73 -12.35 -4.62
CA GLY A 651 -27.64 -12.45 -5.59
C GLY A 651 -26.63 -11.30 -5.47
N LEU A 652 -25.33 -11.62 -5.58
CA LEU A 652 -24.22 -10.66 -5.41
C LEU A 652 -24.10 -9.61 -6.52
N THR A 653 -24.73 -9.83 -7.68
CA THR A 653 -24.68 -8.92 -8.81
C THR A 653 -25.93 -8.05 -8.82
N SER A 654 -25.77 -6.73 -8.74
CA SER A 654 -26.78 -5.83 -9.28
C SER A 654 -26.85 -6.10 -10.79
N ASN A 655 -28.01 -6.50 -11.30
CA ASN A 655 -28.26 -6.40 -12.74
C ASN A 655 -27.91 -4.96 -13.16
N PRO A 656 -26.98 -4.74 -14.12
CA PRO A 656 -26.91 -3.43 -14.74
C PRO A 656 -28.25 -3.21 -15.44
N ALA A 657 -29.03 -2.23 -14.94
CA ALA A 657 -30.16 -1.68 -15.67
C ALA A 657 -29.65 -0.91 -16.89
#